data_AF-A0A2V9D409-F1
#
_entry.id   AF-A0A2V9D409-F1
#
_cell.length_a   1.000
_cell.length_b   1.000
_cell.length_c   1.000
_cell.angle_alpha   90.00
_cell.angle_beta   90.00
_cell.angle_gamma   90.00
#
_symmetry.space_group_name_H-M   'P 1'
#
loop_
_entity.id
_entity.type
_entity.pdbx_description
1 polymer ?
#
loop_
_entity_poly.entity_id
_entity_poly.type
_entity_poly.pdbx_seq_one_letter_code
_entity_poly.pdbx_strand_id
1 'polypeptide(L)'
;MYRSSPYDRASLIADFDSIRISLASPEKIRSWSHGEVTKPETINYRTFKPERDGLFCAKIFGPVTDWECLCGKYKRMKHRGVICDKCGVEVTLSKVRRERLGHIELASPCSHVWFFKGLPSRIGYLLDISMRDLERILYFEAFVVVDPGEVPGIKQRELLPEEKFRELQTEYAGQFRASMGAEAIKELLRHVDIDKLSDELREKMKSDPSLQKRIKYAKRLRVVDSFRKSGNKPEWMILDVIPVLPPELRPLVPLDGGRFATSDLNDLYRRVINRNNRLKKLMELHAPDVIVRNEKRMLQEAVDALFDNGRRGRVLRGTNNRPLKSLSDTLKGKQGRFRQNLLGKRVDYSGRSVIVVGPELRLNQCGLPKKMALELFKPFIYHKLEAAGHCTTIKQAKEMVEQQESIVWDILEEVIREHPVLLNRAPTLHRLGIQAFEPTLVEGKAIRIHPLVCTAFNADFDGDQMAVHIPLSPEAQIEAAVLMLSSRNILSPANGLPLAVPTQDMVLGIYYLTKAKPGAKGEGRAFGSVEEVLLALEAGEVELLTPVRLRYTGEMIDLSTAYDDQDVTHTEAVNLKRQFISTTAGRVIFNDHLPEEMPFINGLLKKKGIQQLVYYCYLRFGLERTVQALDHLKELGFLYATRSGISIGIEDMLIPGDKASLVEATEREIVKVQQQYLDGAITNGERYNKVIAIWSDVTEKVAEQMFKALEQQDKEGIINPIYVMADSGARGSKQQIRQLSGMRGLMAKPSGEVIETPITSNFREGLTVLQYFISTHGARKGLADTALKTADSGYLTRRLVDVAQDVIINEIDCGTADGIYVEPILEAGIEVEPLRDRVVGRVSLEKIKDYEGNAILDINQEITEELANAIQAAGIERVKIRSVLTCESRRGVCARCYGRNLATGRMVELGEAVGVIAAQSIGEPGTQLTMRTFHIGGTATRVAEQSKVEARSNGFIRFLDLKGVHGRNNALIAMNRAGLIVIVDEKGREKERHHVVYGARMRVDEGQSVNVGQILAEWDPFTFSILTEVGGTVEFKDLQPGITIEEQVDEVTGLA
;
A
#
# COMPACT_ATOMS: atom_id res chain seq x y z
N MET A 1 11.46 -58.13 -0.41
CA MET A 1 10.91 -57.76 0.92
C MET A 1 11.79 -56.67 1.52
N TYR A 2 11.60 -55.42 1.10
CA TYR A 2 12.28 -54.27 1.72
C TYR A 2 11.41 -53.77 2.88
N ARG A 3 12.02 -53.72 4.07
CA ARG A 3 11.46 -53.07 5.26
C ARG A 3 11.36 -51.57 4.94
N SER A 4 10.14 -51.08 4.77
CA SER A 4 9.84 -49.64 4.70
C SER A 4 10.31 -48.97 6.00
N SER A 5 11.24 -48.03 5.85
CA SER A 5 11.78 -47.18 6.92
C SER A 5 10.67 -46.35 7.58
N PRO A 6 10.74 -46.04 8.89
CA PRO A 6 9.73 -45.22 9.58
C PRO A 6 9.67 -43.75 9.13
N TYR A 7 10.58 -43.32 8.24
CA TYR A 7 10.68 -41.95 7.74
C TYR A 7 9.75 -41.65 6.53
N ASP A 8 9.09 -42.65 5.95
CA ASP A 8 8.12 -42.45 4.85
C ASP A 8 6.77 -41.87 5.28
N ARG A 9 6.67 -41.32 6.49
CA ARG A 9 5.47 -40.58 6.95
C ARG A 9 5.48 -39.11 6.59
N ALA A 10 6.43 -38.66 5.76
CA ALA A 10 6.38 -37.34 5.14
C ALA A 10 5.28 -37.26 4.05
N SER A 11 4.75 -38.38 3.55
CA SER A 11 3.68 -38.41 2.52
C SER A 11 2.25 -38.28 3.10
N LEU A 12 2.05 -37.50 4.17
CA LEU A 12 0.73 -37.36 4.80
C LEU A 12 -0.20 -36.36 4.09
N ILE A 13 0.28 -35.71 3.03
CA ILE A 13 -0.55 -34.95 2.10
C ILE A 13 -0.35 -35.66 0.76
N ALA A 14 -1.34 -36.45 0.33
CA ALA A 14 -1.42 -36.82 -1.07
C ALA A 14 -1.49 -35.52 -1.88
N ASP A 15 -0.71 -35.39 -2.95
CA ASP A 15 -0.80 -34.24 -3.85
C ASP A 15 -2.28 -34.06 -4.24
N PHE A 16 -2.83 -32.90 -3.90
CA PHE A 16 -4.23 -32.58 -4.18
C PHE A 16 -4.27 -31.27 -4.95
N ASP A 17 -5.02 -31.25 -6.05
CA ASP A 17 -5.11 -30.06 -6.92
C ASP A 17 -6.11 -29.02 -6.41
N SER A 18 -7.08 -29.44 -5.60
CA SER A 18 -8.16 -28.56 -5.15
C SER A 18 -8.75 -28.96 -3.80
N ILE A 19 -9.31 -27.96 -3.11
CA ILE A 19 -10.02 -28.12 -1.84
C ILE A 19 -11.52 -27.86 -2.09
N ARG A 20 -12.37 -28.81 -1.67
CA ARG A 20 -13.83 -28.66 -1.73
C ARG A 20 -14.40 -28.41 -0.33
N ILE A 21 -15.34 -27.46 -0.23
CA ILE A 21 -16.10 -27.18 0.99
C ILE A 21 -17.58 -27.57 0.75
N SER A 22 -18.19 -28.23 1.74
CA SER A 22 -19.59 -28.69 1.71
C SER A 22 -20.14 -28.73 3.14
N LEU A 23 -21.47 -28.70 3.29
CA LEU A 23 -22.12 -28.85 4.59
C LEU A 23 -21.92 -30.27 5.11
N ALA A 24 -21.70 -30.41 6.41
CA ALA A 24 -21.54 -31.71 7.06
C ALA A 24 -22.91 -32.26 7.46
N SER A 25 -23.30 -33.40 6.91
CA SER A 25 -24.50 -34.12 7.37
C SER A 25 -24.27 -34.71 8.78
N PRO A 26 -25.33 -34.95 9.56
CA PRO A 26 -25.20 -35.59 10.87
C PRO A 26 -24.46 -36.94 10.81
N GLU A 27 -24.75 -37.76 9.80
CA GLU A 27 -24.07 -39.04 9.55
C GLU A 27 -22.57 -38.84 9.29
N LYS A 28 -22.21 -37.83 8.51
CA LYS A 28 -20.82 -37.51 8.20
C LYS A 28 -20.06 -37.02 9.44
N ILE A 29 -20.71 -36.21 10.30
CA ILE A 29 -20.13 -35.79 11.59
C ILE A 29 -19.86 -37.00 12.48
N ARG A 30 -20.79 -37.97 12.54
CA ARG A 30 -20.59 -39.22 13.28
C ARG A 30 -19.45 -40.05 12.70
N SER A 31 -19.31 -40.11 11.37
CA SER A 31 -18.21 -40.84 10.71
C SER A 31 -16.82 -40.28 11.03
N TRP A 32 -16.71 -38.97 11.27
CA TRP A 32 -15.44 -38.34 11.68
C TRP A 32 -15.14 -38.53 13.17
N SER A 33 -16.17 -38.78 13.97
CA SER A 33 -16.05 -38.84 15.41
C SER A 33 -15.56 -40.20 15.88
N HIS A 34 -14.67 -40.17 16.88
CA HIS A 34 -14.16 -41.37 17.55
C HIS A 34 -14.91 -41.69 18.85
N GLY A 35 -15.96 -40.93 19.18
CA GLY A 35 -16.82 -41.17 20.35
C GLY A 35 -17.64 -39.96 20.78
N GLU A 36 -18.71 -40.22 21.52
CA GLU A 36 -19.60 -39.19 22.08
C GLU A 36 -19.02 -38.62 23.38
N VAL A 37 -19.03 -37.29 23.51
CA VAL A 37 -18.67 -36.59 24.75
C VAL A 37 -19.94 -36.31 25.55
N THR A 38 -20.13 -37.06 26.64
CA THR A 38 -21.33 -36.96 27.48
C THR A 38 -21.10 -36.09 28.71
N LYS A 39 -19.85 -35.99 29.18
CA LYS A 39 -19.51 -35.31 30.43
C LYS A 39 -18.85 -33.94 30.21
N PRO A 40 -19.23 -32.90 30.98
CA PRO A 40 -18.62 -31.57 30.89
C PRO A 40 -17.23 -31.47 31.51
N GLU A 41 -16.83 -32.43 32.36
CA GLU A 41 -15.57 -32.40 33.08
C GLU A 41 -14.37 -32.55 32.13
N THR A 42 -13.26 -31.90 32.48
CA THR A 42 -12.02 -31.92 31.68
C THR A 42 -11.02 -32.93 32.24
N ILE A 43 -10.39 -32.58 33.36
CA ILE A 43 -9.42 -33.41 34.08
C ILE A 43 -9.86 -33.57 35.53
N ASN A 44 -9.42 -34.66 36.14
CA ASN A 44 -9.63 -34.88 37.56
C ASN A 44 -8.66 -34.02 38.38
N TYR A 45 -9.16 -33.19 39.30
CA TYR A 45 -8.34 -32.24 40.07
C TYR A 45 -7.31 -32.90 40.99
N ARG A 46 -7.50 -34.18 41.38
CA ARG A 46 -6.55 -34.91 42.25
C ARG A 46 -5.45 -35.62 41.47
N THR A 47 -5.81 -36.24 40.35
CA THR A 47 -4.88 -37.10 39.59
C THR A 47 -4.30 -36.41 38.35
N PHE A 48 -4.85 -35.26 37.97
CA PHE A 48 -4.58 -34.54 36.73
C PHE A 48 -4.77 -35.38 35.45
N LYS A 49 -5.40 -36.54 35.58
CA LYS A 49 -5.72 -37.42 34.45
C LYS A 49 -7.01 -36.95 33.78
N PRO A 50 -7.12 -37.08 32.44
CA PRO A 50 -8.36 -36.82 31.74
C PRO A 50 -9.52 -37.66 32.25
N GLU A 51 -10.67 -37.03 32.42
CA GLU A 51 -11.88 -37.69 32.89
C GLU A 51 -12.49 -38.58 31.80
N ARG A 52 -13.07 -39.72 32.21
CA ARG A 52 -13.72 -40.66 31.28
C ARG A 52 -15.00 -40.03 30.72
N ASP A 53 -15.15 -40.11 29.40
CA ASP A 53 -16.26 -39.54 28.62
C ASP A 53 -16.37 -37.99 28.70
N GLY A 54 -15.37 -37.35 29.29
CA GLY A 54 -15.26 -35.89 29.40
C GLY A 54 -14.61 -35.21 28.19
N LEU A 55 -14.47 -33.89 28.25
CA LEU A 55 -13.92 -33.06 27.17
C LEU A 55 -12.48 -33.38 26.79
N PHE A 56 -11.71 -34.07 27.65
CA PHE A 56 -10.32 -34.45 27.37
C PHE A 56 -10.12 -35.98 27.30
N CYS A 57 -11.22 -36.75 27.27
CA CYS A 57 -11.25 -38.21 27.37
C CYS A 57 -10.21 -38.89 26.48
N ALA A 58 -9.32 -39.67 27.09
CA ALA A 58 -8.26 -40.39 26.36
C ALA A 58 -8.80 -41.52 25.47
N LYS A 59 -9.98 -42.07 25.77
CA LYS A 59 -10.64 -43.09 24.95
C LYS A 59 -11.07 -42.52 23.59
N ILE A 60 -11.61 -41.31 23.58
CA ILE A 60 -12.13 -40.65 22.37
C ILE A 60 -10.97 -40.03 21.58
N PHE A 61 -10.14 -39.23 22.24
CA PHE A 61 -9.14 -38.40 21.55
C PHE A 61 -7.77 -39.08 21.39
N GLY A 62 -7.48 -40.14 22.16
CA GLY A 62 -6.19 -40.84 22.15
C GLY A 62 -5.33 -40.60 23.40
N PRO A 63 -4.15 -41.24 23.49
CA PRO A 63 -3.32 -41.26 24.69
C PRO A 63 -2.61 -39.92 24.96
N VAL A 64 -2.40 -39.59 26.24
CA VAL A 64 -1.72 -38.34 26.64
C VAL A 64 -0.20 -38.42 26.42
N THR A 65 0.39 -39.58 26.68
CA THR A 65 1.81 -39.88 26.50
C THR A 65 2.01 -40.82 25.31
N ASP A 66 3.12 -40.67 24.60
CA ASP A 66 3.43 -41.50 23.44
C ASP A 66 3.58 -42.97 23.83
N TRP A 67 2.85 -43.84 23.14
CA TRP A 67 2.90 -45.29 23.32
C TRP A 67 2.54 -45.77 24.73
N GLU A 68 1.70 -45.03 25.45
CA GLU A 68 1.25 -45.41 26.79
C GLU A 68 -0.27 -45.19 26.98
N CYS A 69 -0.94 -46.18 27.54
CA CYS A 69 -2.35 -46.08 27.90
C CYS A 69 -2.55 -45.33 29.23
N LEU A 70 -3.74 -44.75 29.45
CA LEU A 70 -4.03 -43.89 30.62
C LEU A 70 -3.82 -44.58 32.00
N CYS A 71 -4.03 -45.90 32.07
CA CYS A 71 -3.86 -46.67 33.30
C CYS A 71 -2.43 -47.19 33.52
N GLY A 72 -1.54 -47.05 32.52
CA GLY A 72 -0.15 -47.50 32.58
C GLY A 72 0.07 -49.01 32.41
N LYS A 73 -0.97 -49.81 32.10
CA LYS A 73 -0.86 -51.26 31.87
C LYS A 73 0.00 -51.59 30.64
N TYR A 74 -0.29 -50.93 29.52
CA TYR A 74 0.48 -51.04 28.27
C TYR A 74 1.36 -49.80 28.10
N LYS A 75 2.66 -50.03 27.96
CA LYS A 75 3.69 -48.99 27.76
C LYS A 75 4.70 -49.42 26.69
N ARG A 76 5.31 -48.43 26.06
CA ARG A 76 6.36 -48.56 25.02
C ARG A 76 5.81 -49.06 23.68
N MET A 77 6.62 -48.90 22.63
CA MET A 77 6.25 -49.13 21.23
C MET A 77 5.80 -50.57 20.92
N LYS A 78 6.16 -51.55 21.76
CA LYS A 78 5.78 -52.97 21.60
C LYS A 78 4.27 -53.24 21.60
N HIS A 79 3.47 -52.36 22.23
CA HIS A 79 2.02 -52.50 22.31
C HIS A 79 1.26 -51.58 21.34
N ARG A 80 1.92 -51.16 20.26
CA ARG A 80 1.34 -50.30 19.22
C ARG A 80 0.01 -50.86 18.70
N GLY A 81 -1.02 -50.02 18.70
CA GLY A 81 -2.36 -50.36 18.18
C GLY A 81 -3.20 -51.24 19.10
N VAL A 82 -2.70 -51.62 20.28
CA VAL A 82 -3.48 -52.37 21.28
C VAL A 82 -4.42 -51.42 22.01
N ILE A 83 -5.71 -51.78 22.07
CA ILE A 83 -6.69 -51.08 22.90
C ILE A 83 -6.65 -51.69 24.31
N CYS A 84 -6.43 -50.85 25.31
CA CYS A 84 -6.32 -51.31 26.69
C CYS A 84 -7.67 -51.83 27.21
N ASP A 85 -7.70 -53.07 27.72
CA ASP A 85 -8.87 -53.69 28.35
C ASP A 85 -9.34 -52.96 29.61
N LYS A 86 -8.42 -52.33 30.36
CA LYS A 86 -8.75 -51.65 31.62
C LYS A 86 -9.31 -50.23 31.42
N CYS A 87 -8.74 -49.44 30.50
CA CYS A 87 -9.14 -48.04 30.30
C CYS A 87 -9.75 -47.74 28.93
N GLY A 88 -9.77 -48.69 27.99
CA GLY A 88 -10.29 -48.51 26.63
C GLY A 88 -9.46 -47.59 25.75
N VAL A 89 -8.26 -47.16 26.19
CA VAL A 89 -7.40 -46.24 25.44
C VAL A 89 -6.51 -47.02 24.49
N GLU A 90 -6.48 -46.61 23.24
CA GLU A 90 -5.59 -47.14 22.21
C GLU A 90 -4.15 -46.65 22.42
N VAL A 91 -3.17 -47.56 22.31
CA VAL A 91 -1.75 -47.24 22.45
C VAL A 91 -1.18 -46.78 21.11
N THR A 92 -1.16 -45.45 20.91
CA THR A 92 -0.62 -44.76 19.74
C THR A 92 0.26 -43.59 20.14
N LEU A 93 0.68 -42.78 19.16
CA LEU A 93 1.30 -41.47 19.41
C LEU A 93 0.27 -40.51 19.99
N SER A 94 0.68 -39.63 20.89
CA SER A 94 -0.14 -38.57 21.49
C SER A 94 -0.63 -37.55 20.46
N LYS A 95 0.11 -37.37 19.35
CA LYS A 95 -0.23 -36.43 18.26
C LYS A 95 -1.63 -36.64 17.67
N VAL A 96 -2.19 -37.86 17.75
CA VAL A 96 -3.55 -38.16 17.27
C VAL A 96 -4.61 -37.34 18.02
N ARG A 97 -4.32 -36.87 19.24
CA ARG A 97 -5.18 -35.96 20.04
C ARG A 97 -5.37 -34.58 19.40
N ARG A 98 -4.62 -34.26 18.35
CA ARG A 98 -4.80 -33.05 17.52
C ARG A 98 -5.72 -33.30 16.32
N GLU A 99 -5.92 -34.55 15.92
CA GLU A 99 -6.62 -34.94 14.69
C GLU A 99 -8.00 -35.56 14.98
N ARG A 100 -8.13 -36.39 16.02
CA ARG A 100 -9.36 -37.11 16.35
C ARG A 100 -10.45 -36.18 16.88
N LEU A 101 -11.63 -36.23 16.28
CA LEU A 101 -12.81 -35.45 16.69
C LEU A 101 -13.71 -36.25 17.64
N GLY A 102 -14.37 -35.54 18.55
CA GLY A 102 -15.52 -36.04 19.31
C GLY A 102 -16.83 -35.53 18.70
N HIS A 103 -17.96 -35.97 19.23
CA HIS A 103 -19.26 -35.37 18.93
C HIS A 103 -20.15 -35.28 20.17
N ILE A 104 -21.17 -34.43 20.10
CA ILE A 104 -22.25 -34.31 21.09
C ILE A 104 -23.57 -34.56 20.36
N GLU A 105 -24.34 -35.53 20.82
CA GLU A 105 -25.69 -35.78 20.33
C GLU A 105 -26.68 -34.82 21.03
N LEU A 106 -27.29 -33.93 20.27
CA LEU A 106 -28.23 -32.94 20.81
C LEU A 106 -29.58 -33.59 21.11
N ALA A 107 -30.17 -33.24 22.25
CA ALA A 107 -31.50 -33.70 22.65
C ALA A 107 -32.64 -33.05 21.83
N SER A 108 -32.36 -31.88 21.27
CA SER A 108 -33.26 -31.14 20.37
C SER A 108 -32.42 -30.57 19.23
N PRO A 109 -32.90 -30.62 17.98
CA PRO A 109 -32.26 -29.96 16.85
C PRO A 109 -32.03 -28.47 17.16
N CYS A 110 -30.89 -27.94 16.73
CA CYS A 110 -30.52 -26.53 16.91
C CYS A 110 -30.16 -25.91 15.56
N SER A 111 -30.63 -24.70 15.27
CA SER A 111 -30.27 -23.96 14.06
C SER A 111 -28.82 -23.49 14.13
N HIS A 112 -28.10 -23.54 13.02
CA HIS A 112 -26.74 -22.99 12.95
C HIS A 112 -26.76 -21.47 12.71
N VAL A 113 -26.13 -20.70 13.61
CA VAL A 113 -26.16 -19.22 13.63
C VAL A 113 -25.80 -18.53 12.30
N TRP A 114 -24.80 -19.05 11.59
CA TRP A 114 -24.37 -18.49 10.30
C TRP A 114 -25.44 -18.51 9.21
N PHE A 115 -26.32 -19.52 9.15
CA PHE A 115 -27.31 -19.63 8.08
C PHE A 115 -28.57 -18.81 8.35
N PHE A 116 -28.89 -18.54 9.61
CA PHE A 116 -30.08 -17.75 9.98
C PHE A 116 -29.78 -16.25 10.16
N LYS A 117 -28.69 -15.87 10.85
CA LYS A 117 -28.26 -14.45 11.05
C LYS A 117 -27.25 -13.95 10.02
N GLY A 118 -26.70 -14.82 9.16
CA GLY A 118 -25.86 -14.38 8.06
C GLY A 118 -26.63 -13.41 7.16
N LEU A 119 -25.98 -12.33 6.71
CA LEU A 119 -26.55 -11.45 5.70
C LEU A 119 -25.92 -11.82 4.35
N PRO A 120 -26.68 -12.33 3.37
CA PRO A 120 -28.12 -12.67 3.39
C PRO A 120 -28.46 -13.99 4.12
N SER A 121 -29.66 -14.07 4.74
CA SER A 121 -30.11 -15.23 5.55
C SER A 121 -30.53 -16.40 4.67
N ARG A 122 -29.77 -17.50 4.68
CA ARG A 122 -30.00 -18.64 3.77
C ARG A 122 -31.32 -19.35 4.07
N ILE A 123 -31.63 -19.57 5.35
CA ILE A 123 -32.90 -20.18 5.78
C ILE A 123 -34.08 -19.27 5.43
N GLY A 124 -33.96 -17.96 5.70
CA GLY A 124 -35.01 -16.99 5.39
C GLY A 124 -35.34 -16.91 3.89
N TYR A 125 -34.32 -16.89 3.03
CA TYR A 125 -34.53 -16.90 1.58
C TYR A 125 -35.13 -18.22 1.07
N LEU A 126 -34.75 -19.39 1.60
CA LEU A 126 -35.36 -20.65 1.16
C LEU A 126 -36.86 -20.72 1.54
N LEU A 127 -37.21 -20.37 2.76
CA LEU A 127 -38.58 -20.46 3.28
C LEU A 127 -39.47 -19.26 2.92
N ASP A 128 -38.89 -18.14 2.45
CA ASP A 128 -39.55 -16.83 2.27
C ASP A 128 -40.10 -16.22 3.58
N ILE A 129 -39.38 -16.46 4.68
CA ILE A 129 -39.71 -15.94 6.01
C ILE A 129 -38.72 -14.81 6.34
N SER A 130 -39.21 -13.74 6.97
CA SER A 130 -38.35 -12.64 7.41
C SER A 130 -37.36 -13.10 8.49
N MET A 131 -36.19 -12.46 8.60
CA MET A 131 -35.20 -12.82 9.62
C MET A 131 -35.75 -12.65 11.05
N ARG A 132 -36.58 -11.62 11.27
CA ARG A 132 -37.21 -11.33 12.56
C ARG A 132 -38.20 -12.43 12.95
N ASP A 133 -38.99 -12.88 12.00
CA ASP A 133 -39.97 -13.95 12.22
C ASP A 133 -39.30 -15.30 12.44
N LEU A 134 -38.22 -15.58 11.69
CA LEU A 134 -37.42 -16.78 11.90
C LEU A 134 -36.80 -16.83 13.30
N GLU A 135 -36.35 -15.69 13.82
CA GLU A 135 -35.83 -15.57 15.19
C GLU A 135 -36.90 -15.89 16.24
N ARG A 136 -38.12 -15.35 16.06
CA ARG A 136 -39.26 -15.63 16.96
C ARG A 136 -39.62 -17.12 16.98
N ILE A 137 -39.60 -17.80 15.83
CA ILE A 137 -39.87 -19.25 15.76
C ILE A 137 -38.75 -20.04 16.46
N LEU A 138 -37.49 -19.75 16.15
CA LEU A 138 -36.34 -20.52 16.65
C LEU A 138 -36.18 -20.42 18.18
N TYR A 139 -36.50 -19.27 18.77
CA TYR A 139 -36.43 -19.06 20.22
C TYR A 139 -37.75 -19.31 20.97
N PHE A 140 -38.69 -20.04 20.35
CA PHE A 140 -39.94 -20.50 20.96
C PHE A 140 -40.90 -19.38 21.39
N GLU A 141 -40.93 -18.25 20.66
CA GLU A 141 -41.87 -17.14 20.90
C GLU A 141 -43.17 -17.24 20.08
N ALA A 142 -43.13 -17.90 18.93
CA ALA A 142 -44.27 -18.05 18.03
C ALA A 142 -44.30 -19.42 17.36
N PHE A 143 -45.49 -19.86 16.95
CA PHE A 143 -45.70 -21.07 16.17
C PHE A 143 -45.63 -20.78 14.67
N VAL A 144 -45.21 -21.76 13.89
CA VAL A 144 -45.27 -21.73 12.42
C VAL A 144 -46.08 -22.91 11.92
N VAL A 145 -46.93 -22.66 10.93
CA VAL A 145 -47.77 -23.70 10.30
C VAL A 145 -46.88 -24.55 9.39
N VAL A 146 -46.73 -25.82 9.76
CA VAL A 146 -45.98 -26.82 8.98
C VAL A 146 -46.89 -27.43 7.91
N ASP A 147 -48.11 -27.78 8.32
CA ASP A 147 -49.16 -28.33 7.47
C ASP A 147 -50.49 -27.62 7.78
N PRO A 148 -51.06 -26.86 6.82
CA PRO A 148 -52.33 -26.16 7.03
C PRO A 148 -53.56 -27.08 7.08
N GLY A 149 -53.46 -28.33 6.58
CA GLY A 149 -54.59 -29.25 6.52
C GLY A 149 -55.82 -28.67 5.80
N GLU A 150 -57.03 -28.96 6.32
CA GLU A 150 -58.31 -28.51 5.75
C GLU A 150 -58.87 -27.22 6.39
N VAL A 151 -58.09 -26.55 7.24
CA VAL A 151 -58.57 -25.38 7.99
C VAL A 151 -58.63 -24.13 7.11
N PRO A 152 -59.80 -23.47 6.97
CA PRO A 152 -59.94 -22.30 6.12
C PRO A 152 -59.20 -21.09 6.67
N GLY A 153 -58.41 -20.43 5.82
CA GLY A 153 -57.74 -19.15 6.13
C GLY A 153 -56.31 -19.25 6.64
N ILE A 154 -55.74 -20.45 6.78
CA ILE A 154 -54.35 -20.65 7.22
C ILE A 154 -53.47 -21.03 6.02
N LYS A 155 -52.32 -20.37 5.88
CA LYS A 155 -51.31 -20.72 4.86
C LYS A 155 -50.12 -21.46 5.47
N GLN A 156 -49.53 -22.36 4.69
CA GLN A 156 -48.24 -22.95 5.06
C GLN A 156 -47.21 -21.83 5.26
N ARG A 157 -46.37 -21.95 6.31
CA ARG A 157 -45.35 -20.95 6.71
C ARG A 157 -45.92 -19.66 7.32
N GLU A 158 -47.22 -19.59 7.58
CA GLU A 158 -47.82 -18.49 8.36
C GLU A 158 -47.40 -18.59 9.83
N LEU A 159 -47.19 -17.43 10.45
CA LEU A 159 -46.83 -17.30 11.86
C LEU A 159 -48.08 -17.18 12.72
N LEU A 160 -48.21 -18.02 13.74
CA LEU A 160 -49.33 -18.00 14.67
C LEU A 160 -48.85 -17.57 16.08
N PRO A 161 -49.42 -16.50 16.65
CA PRO A 161 -49.29 -16.19 18.08
C PRO A 161 -49.87 -17.34 18.93
N GLU A 162 -49.45 -17.43 20.19
CA GLU A 162 -49.92 -18.50 21.10
C GLU A 162 -51.45 -18.47 21.33
N GLU A 163 -52.05 -17.28 21.43
CA GLU A 163 -53.50 -17.11 21.58
C GLU A 163 -54.26 -17.68 20.38
N LYS A 164 -53.90 -17.22 19.17
CA LYS A 164 -54.48 -17.71 17.91
C LYS A 164 -54.25 -19.21 17.71
N PHE A 165 -53.10 -19.74 18.14
CA PHE A 165 -52.85 -21.18 18.08
C PHE A 165 -53.79 -21.96 19.01
N ARG A 166 -54.04 -21.47 20.23
CA ARG A 166 -54.99 -22.11 21.17
C ARG A 166 -56.43 -22.05 20.69
N GLU A 167 -56.85 -20.92 20.12
CA GLU A 167 -58.17 -20.76 19.48
C GLU A 167 -58.36 -21.80 18.37
N LEU A 168 -57.44 -21.82 17.41
CA LEU A 168 -57.48 -22.77 16.30
C LEU A 168 -57.38 -24.23 16.76
N GLN A 169 -56.59 -24.53 17.80
CA GLN A 169 -56.48 -25.87 18.36
C GLN A 169 -57.77 -26.31 19.07
N THR A 170 -58.54 -25.36 19.61
CA THR A 170 -59.85 -25.63 20.23
C THR A 170 -60.93 -25.85 19.18
N GLU A 171 -60.93 -25.03 18.12
CA GLU A 171 -61.92 -25.10 17.03
C GLU A 171 -61.67 -26.27 16.06
N TYR A 172 -60.41 -26.55 15.74
CA TYR A 172 -60.00 -27.50 14.69
C TYR A 172 -58.97 -28.51 15.21
N ALA A 173 -59.29 -29.18 16.32
CA ALA A 173 -58.42 -30.14 16.97
C ALA A 173 -57.99 -31.27 16.01
N GLY A 174 -56.68 -31.37 15.75
CA GLY A 174 -56.10 -32.45 14.93
C GLY A 174 -56.20 -32.25 13.41
N GLN A 175 -56.78 -31.15 12.93
CA GLN A 175 -56.95 -30.89 11.49
C GLN A 175 -55.80 -30.12 10.83
N PHE A 176 -54.96 -29.46 11.62
CA PHE A 176 -53.76 -28.75 11.14
C PHE A 176 -52.57 -29.01 12.06
N ARG A 177 -51.35 -28.80 11.55
CA ARG A 177 -50.11 -28.98 12.32
C ARG A 177 -49.28 -27.70 12.31
N ALA A 178 -49.22 -27.03 13.47
CA ALA A 178 -48.27 -25.96 13.73
C ALA A 178 -47.31 -26.36 14.85
N SER A 179 -46.04 -25.99 14.70
CA SER A 179 -44.99 -26.29 15.68
C SER A 179 -44.06 -25.09 15.85
N MET A 180 -43.16 -25.15 16.83
CA MET A 180 -42.22 -24.07 17.16
C MET A 180 -40.79 -24.59 17.30
N GLY A 181 -39.83 -23.68 17.29
CA GLY A 181 -38.41 -24.00 17.44
C GLY A 181 -37.74 -24.48 16.15
N ALA A 182 -36.51 -24.96 16.29
CA ALA A 182 -35.71 -25.46 15.17
C ALA A 182 -36.26 -26.76 14.55
N GLU A 183 -37.05 -27.53 15.29
CA GLU A 183 -37.75 -28.74 14.80
C GLU A 183 -38.74 -28.38 13.69
N ALA A 184 -39.55 -27.34 13.90
CA ALA A 184 -40.51 -26.82 12.93
C ALA A 184 -39.83 -26.37 11.64
N ILE A 185 -38.73 -25.62 11.77
CA ILE A 185 -37.94 -25.15 10.63
C ILE A 185 -37.29 -26.30 9.87
N LYS A 186 -36.80 -27.32 10.58
CA LYS A 186 -36.22 -28.51 9.95
C LYS A 186 -37.25 -29.28 9.12
N GLU A 187 -38.47 -29.43 9.63
CA GLU A 187 -39.56 -30.10 8.92
C GLU A 187 -39.98 -29.30 7.69
N LEU A 188 -40.11 -27.97 7.81
CA LEU A 188 -40.35 -27.09 6.65
C LEU A 188 -39.27 -27.20 5.59
N LEU A 189 -37.99 -27.24 5.98
CA LEU A 189 -36.86 -27.38 5.05
C LEU A 189 -36.85 -28.73 4.33
N ARG A 190 -37.32 -29.81 4.96
CA ARG A 190 -37.45 -31.13 4.32
C ARG A 190 -38.49 -31.15 3.21
N HIS A 191 -39.55 -30.34 3.31
CA HIS A 191 -40.58 -30.23 2.28
C HIS A 191 -40.19 -29.31 1.11
N VAL A 192 -39.04 -28.62 1.17
CA VAL A 192 -38.60 -27.74 0.08
C VAL A 192 -37.93 -28.56 -1.03
N ASP A 193 -38.60 -28.64 -2.18
CA ASP A 193 -38.03 -29.15 -3.42
C ASP A 193 -37.26 -28.03 -4.14
N ILE A 194 -35.93 -28.16 -4.22
CA ILE A 194 -35.03 -27.13 -4.75
C ILE A 194 -35.23 -26.95 -6.26
N ASP A 195 -35.45 -28.03 -7.01
CA ASP A 195 -35.55 -27.97 -8.47
C ASP A 195 -36.85 -27.27 -8.87
N LYS A 196 -37.98 -27.68 -8.28
CA LYS A 196 -39.28 -27.02 -8.50
C LYS A 196 -39.26 -25.54 -8.11
N LEU A 197 -38.65 -25.21 -6.97
CA LEU A 197 -38.56 -23.83 -6.51
C LEU A 197 -37.69 -22.95 -7.44
N SER A 198 -36.65 -23.50 -8.07
CA SER A 198 -35.82 -22.77 -9.05
C SER A 198 -36.64 -22.40 -10.28
N ASP A 199 -37.43 -23.35 -10.81
CA ASP A 199 -38.26 -23.13 -11.99
C ASP A 199 -39.39 -22.13 -11.70
N GLU A 200 -40.09 -22.26 -10.57
CA GLU A 200 -41.10 -21.29 -10.13
C GLU A 200 -40.53 -19.86 -10.00
N LEU A 201 -39.33 -19.70 -9.46
CA LEU A 201 -38.72 -18.38 -9.26
C LEU A 201 -38.29 -17.76 -10.60
N ARG A 202 -37.87 -18.57 -11.58
CA ARG A 202 -37.53 -18.10 -12.93
C ARG A 202 -38.78 -17.64 -13.67
N GLU A 203 -39.89 -18.35 -13.52
CA GLU A 203 -41.20 -17.95 -14.08
C GLU A 203 -41.70 -16.65 -13.45
N LYS A 204 -41.76 -16.59 -12.11
CA LYS A 204 -42.17 -15.37 -11.37
C LYS A 204 -41.33 -14.16 -11.73
N MET A 205 -40.02 -14.34 -11.94
CA MET A 205 -39.13 -13.24 -12.35
C MET A 205 -39.43 -12.71 -13.76
N LYS A 206 -39.93 -13.57 -14.68
CA LYS A 206 -40.37 -13.16 -16.03
C LYS A 206 -41.73 -12.48 -15.98
N SER A 207 -42.69 -13.04 -15.23
CA SER A 207 -44.09 -12.58 -15.21
C SER A 207 -44.32 -11.33 -14.38
N ASP A 208 -43.63 -11.14 -13.25
CA ASP A 208 -43.86 -9.98 -12.39
C ASP A 208 -43.29 -8.68 -13.01
N PRO A 209 -44.07 -7.59 -13.11
CA PRO A 209 -43.60 -6.32 -13.66
C PRO A 209 -42.78 -5.47 -12.66
N SER A 210 -42.89 -5.75 -11.35
CA SER A 210 -42.22 -4.94 -10.31
C SER A 210 -40.72 -5.23 -10.21
N LEU A 211 -39.90 -4.18 -10.37
CA LEU A 211 -38.43 -4.24 -10.22
C LEU A 211 -38.00 -4.75 -8.84
N GLN A 212 -38.66 -4.30 -7.76
CA GLN A 212 -38.32 -4.69 -6.40
C GLN A 212 -38.56 -6.20 -6.16
N LYS A 213 -39.68 -6.74 -6.65
CA LYS A 213 -39.97 -8.18 -6.56
C LYS A 213 -38.99 -8.99 -7.41
N ARG A 214 -38.66 -8.53 -8.63
CA ARG A 214 -37.63 -9.17 -9.47
C ARG A 214 -36.28 -9.25 -8.77
N ILE A 215 -35.83 -8.19 -8.11
CA ILE A 215 -34.58 -8.19 -7.32
C ILE A 215 -34.68 -9.18 -6.15
N LYS A 216 -35.83 -9.26 -5.47
CA LYS A 216 -36.07 -10.24 -4.37
C LYS A 216 -35.98 -11.67 -4.91
N TYR A 217 -36.65 -11.99 -6.01
CA TYR A 217 -36.60 -13.31 -6.65
C TYR A 217 -35.20 -13.64 -7.15
N ALA A 218 -34.48 -12.69 -7.77
CA ALA A 218 -33.10 -12.90 -8.20
C ALA A 218 -32.17 -13.24 -7.02
N LYS A 219 -32.30 -12.54 -5.88
CA LYS A 219 -31.54 -12.86 -4.65
C LYS A 219 -31.87 -14.25 -4.12
N ARG A 220 -33.15 -14.64 -4.14
CA ARG A 220 -33.62 -15.96 -3.69
C ARG A 220 -33.14 -17.08 -4.62
N LEU A 221 -33.29 -16.90 -5.93
CA LEU A 221 -32.86 -17.83 -6.96
C LEU A 221 -31.35 -18.12 -6.87
N ARG A 222 -30.51 -17.11 -6.59
CA ARG A 222 -29.07 -17.34 -6.34
C ARG A 222 -28.81 -18.34 -5.21
N VAL A 223 -29.60 -18.29 -4.14
CA VAL A 223 -29.46 -19.24 -3.01
C VAL A 223 -29.91 -20.64 -3.42
N VAL A 224 -31.06 -20.74 -4.08
CA VAL A 224 -31.63 -22.00 -4.57
C VAL A 224 -30.66 -22.68 -5.57
N ASP A 225 -30.17 -21.93 -6.55
CA ASP A 225 -29.21 -22.44 -7.55
C ASP A 225 -27.87 -22.84 -6.90
N SER A 226 -27.45 -22.19 -5.81
CA SER A 226 -26.26 -22.60 -5.06
C SER A 226 -26.45 -23.95 -4.36
N PHE A 227 -27.63 -24.21 -3.80
CA PHE A 227 -27.97 -25.52 -3.22
C PHE A 227 -28.05 -26.60 -4.32
N ARG A 228 -28.69 -26.29 -5.45
CA ARG A 228 -28.79 -27.18 -6.62
C ARG A 228 -27.40 -27.59 -7.14
N LYS A 229 -26.50 -26.63 -7.37
CA LYS A 229 -25.13 -26.90 -7.85
C LYS A 229 -24.26 -27.64 -6.84
N SER A 230 -24.45 -27.38 -5.55
CA SER A 230 -23.60 -27.97 -4.50
C SER A 230 -24.00 -29.39 -4.09
N GLY A 231 -25.25 -29.79 -4.37
CA GLY A 231 -25.81 -31.09 -3.96
C GLY A 231 -26.06 -31.22 -2.46
N ASN A 232 -25.99 -30.11 -1.71
CA ASN A 232 -26.28 -30.12 -0.28
C ASN A 232 -27.79 -30.13 -0.03
N LYS A 233 -28.23 -30.79 1.03
CA LYS A 233 -29.63 -30.76 1.44
C LYS A 233 -29.93 -29.59 2.40
N PRO A 234 -31.08 -28.89 2.27
CA PRO A 234 -31.40 -27.72 3.10
C PRO A 234 -31.46 -28.00 4.60
N GLU A 235 -31.93 -29.19 4.99
CA GLU A 235 -32.10 -29.60 6.39
C GLU A 235 -30.77 -29.71 7.16
N TRP A 236 -29.63 -29.82 6.48
CA TRP A 236 -28.30 -29.84 7.12
C TRP A 236 -27.91 -28.51 7.76
N MET A 237 -28.67 -27.43 7.53
CA MET A 237 -28.50 -26.16 8.26
C MET A 237 -29.00 -26.23 9.71
N ILE A 238 -29.82 -27.24 10.04
CA ILE A 238 -30.26 -27.54 11.40
C ILE A 238 -29.43 -28.72 11.91
N LEU A 239 -28.70 -28.49 12.99
CA LEU A 239 -27.77 -29.44 13.58
C LEU A 239 -28.49 -30.38 14.54
N ASP A 240 -28.31 -31.68 14.32
CA ASP A 240 -28.64 -32.72 15.30
C ASP A 240 -27.42 -33.13 16.14
N VAL A 241 -26.24 -32.99 15.54
CA VAL A 241 -24.96 -33.43 16.11
C VAL A 241 -23.97 -32.29 15.99
N ILE A 242 -23.23 -32.03 17.06
CA ILE A 242 -22.16 -31.02 17.08
C ILE A 242 -20.81 -31.74 17.17
N PRO A 243 -19.86 -31.49 16.24
CA PRO A 243 -18.50 -31.99 16.39
C PRO A 243 -17.77 -31.26 17.51
N VAL A 244 -16.99 -31.99 18.29
CA VAL A 244 -16.14 -31.45 19.36
C VAL A 244 -14.71 -31.38 18.86
N LEU A 245 -14.15 -30.17 18.89
CA LEU A 245 -12.76 -29.91 18.48
C LEU A 245 -11.77 -30.75 19.32
N PRO A 246 -10.63 -31.22 18.76
CA PRO A 246 -9.67 -32.03 19.50
C PRO A 246 -8.99 -31.24 20.63
N PRO A 247 -8.64 -31.86 21.77
CA PRO A 247 -8.10 -31.19 22.95
C PRO A 247 -6.83 -30.35 22.71
N GLU A 248 -5.93 -30.77 21.82
CA GLU A 248 -4.69 -30.02 21.51
C GLU A 248 -4.97 -28.67 20.84
N LEU A 249 -6.13 -28.51 20.20
CA LEU A 249 -6.55 -27.22 19.63
C LEU A 249 -7.26 -26.32 20.65
N ARG A 250 -7.54 -26.85 21.86
CA ARG A 250 -8.16 -26.15 22.99
C ARG A 250 -7.45 -26.53 24.30
N PRO A 251 -6.13 -26.28 24.40
CA PRO A 251 -5.31 -26.84 25.45
C PRO A 251 -5.68 -26.31 26.84
N LEU A 252 -5.30 -27.09 27.84
CA LEU A 252 -5.37 -26.75 29.25
C LEU A 252 -3.94 -26.81 29.77
N VAL A 253 -3.35 -25.65 30.01
CA VAL A 253 -1.91 -25.52 30.32
C VAL A 253 -1.75 -25.30 31.83
N PRO A 254 -0.97 -26.13 32.53
CA PRO A 254 -0.65 -25.88 33.92
C PRO A 254 0.18 -24.60 34.04
N LEU A 255 -0.18 -23.75 35.00
CA LEU A 255 0.59 -22.58 35.41
C LEU A 255 1.24 -22.86 36.76
N ASP A 256 2.30 -22.12 37.07
CA ASP A 256 2.95 -22.15 38.37
C ASP A 256 1.92 -21.83 39.49
N GLY A 257 1.94 -22.61 40.57
CA GLY A 257 0.97 -22.51 41.67
C GLY A 257 -0.30 -23.37 41.53
N GLY A 258 -0.26 -24.42 40.68
CA GLY A 258 -1.34 -25.42 40.60
C GLY A 258 -2.62 -24.92 39.92
N ARG A 259 -2.57 -23.74 39.28
CA ARG A 259 -3.66 -23.19 38.47
C ARG A 259 -3.56 -23.72 37.05
N PHE A 260 -4.67 -23.70 36.32
CA PHE A 260 -4.70 -24.07 34.92
C PHE A 260 -5.24 -22.92 34.06
N ALA A 261 -4.54 -22.60 32.98
CA ALA A 261 -5.05 -21.74 31.93
C ALA A 261 -5.91 -22.58 30.99
N THR A 262 -7.21 -22.27 30.92
CA THR A 262 -8.17 -22.97 30.07
C THR A 262 -8.52 -22.14 28.84
N SER A 263 -8.55 -22.77 27.66
CA SER A 263 -9.14 -22.15 26.48
C SER A 263 -10.63 -21.83 26.67
N ASP A 264 -11.05 -20.64 26.23
CA ASP A 264 -12.45 -20.17 26.29
C ASP A 264 -13.44 -21.14 25.61
N LEU A 265 -12.98 -21.88 24.59
CA LEU A 265 -13.80 -22.88 23.89
C LEU A 265 -14.27 -23.99 24.84
N ASN A 266 -13.43 -24.41 25.80
CA ASN A 266 -13.80 -25.45 26.77
C ASN A 266 -15.00 -25.00 27.63
N ASP A 267 -15.07 -23.72 27.99
CA ASP A 267 -16.20 -23.17 28.74
C ASP A 267 -17.48 -23.15 27.92
N LEU A 268 -17.39 -22.82 26.63
CA LEU A 268 -18.53 -22.82 25.71
C LEU A 268 -19.05 -24.25 25.50
N TYR A 269 -18.18 -25.23 25.24
CA TYR A 269 -18.56 -26.65 25.15
C TYR A 269 -19.21 -27.16 26.45
N ARG A 270 -18.62 -26.82 27.61
CA ARG A 270 -19.17 -27.19 28.91
C ARG A 270 -20.60 -26.68 29.10
N ARG A 271 -20.89 -25.44 28.68
CA ARG A 271 -22.25 -24.87 28.73
C ARG A 271 -23.22 -25.65 27.85
N VAL A 272 -22.82 -25.98 26.62
CA VAL A 272 -23.65 -26.79 25.70
C VAL A 272 -23.95 -28.17 26.29
N ILE A 273 -22.93 -28.89 26.78
CA ILE A 273 -23.09 -30.23 27.38
C ILE A 273 -24.00 -30.18 28.60
N ASN A 274 -23.82 -29.22 29.50
CA ASN A 274 -24.65 -29.07 30.70
C ASN A 274 -26.11 -28.82 30.37
N ARG A 275 -26.39 -27.94 29.40
CA ARG A 275 -27.75 -27.63 28.93
C ARG A 275 -28.38 -28.83 28.24
N ASN A 276 -27.62 -29.51 27.39
CA ASN A 276 -28.08 -30.70 26.67
C ASN A 276 -28.43 -31.84 27.63
N ASN A 277 -27.57 -32.12 28.62
CA ASN A 277 -27.82 -33.17 29.62
C ASN A 277 -28.99 -32.83 30.53
N ARG A 278 -29.17 -31.55 30.89
CA ARG A 278 -30.34 -31.10 31.64
C ARG A 278 -31.62 -31.28 30.83
N LEU A 279 -31.60 -30.94 29.54
CA LEU A 279 -32.74 -31.14 28.64
C LEU A 279 -33.09 -32.63 28.49
N LYS A 280 -32.11 -33.52 28.28
CA LYS A 280 -32.33 -34.98 28.24
C LYS A 280 -33.05 -35.47 29.50
N LYS A 281 -32.56 -35.09 30.69
CA LYS A 281 -33.19 -35.45 31.97
C LYS A 281 -34.62 -34.91 32.11
N LEU A 282 -34.88 -33.68 31.68
CA LEU A 282 -36.22 -33.09 31.75
C LEU A 282 -37.21 -33.80 30.82
N MET A 283 -36.75 -34.24 29.65
CA MET A 283 -37.56 -35.04 28.72
C MET A 283 -37.84 -36.44 29.25
N GLU A 284 -36.85 -37.11 29.85
CA GLU A 284 -37.02 -38.42 30.50
C GLU A 284 -38.02 -38.36 31.66
N LEU A 285 -37.98 -37.28 32.45
CA LEU A 285 -38.90 -37.04 33.56
C LEU A 285 -40.27 -36.50 33.14
N HIS A 286 -40.54 -36.34 31.83
CA HIS A 286 -41.80 -35.80 31.29
C HIS A 286 -42.19 -34.47 31.94
N ALA A 287 -41.23 -33.56 32.10
CA ALA A 287 -41.45 -32.24 32.69
C ALA A 287 -42.41 -31.38 31.84
N PRO A 288 -43.12 -30.40 32.45
CA PRO A 288 -44.03 -29.51 31.72
C PRO A 288 -43.37 -28.78 30.55
N ASP A 289 -44.13 -28.60 29.46
CA ASP A 289 -43.69 -28.00 28.19
C ASP A 289 -43.03 -26.63 28.34
N VAL A 290 -43.51 -25.79 29.28
CA VAL A 290 -42.93 -24.46 29.51
C VAL A 290 -41.45 -24.56 29.91
N ILE A 291 -41.12 -25.53 30.76
CA ILE A 291 -39.75 -25.76 31.24
C ILE A 291 -38.90 -26.34 30.10
N VAL A 292 -39.45 -27.30 29.35
CA VAL A 292 -38.76 -27.93 28.20
C VAL A 292 -38.47 -26.89 27.12
N ARG A 293 -39.43 -26.03 26.76
CA ARG A 293 -39.26 -24.92 25.80
C ARG A 293 -38.18 -23.95 26.25
N ASN A 294 -38.18 -23.57 27.52
CA ASN A 294 -37.14 -22.71 28.05
C ASN A 294 -35.75 -23.36 27.96
N GLU A 295 -35.60 -24.64 28.29
CA GLU A 295 -34.31 -25.32 28.20
C GLU A 295 -33.87 -25.57 26.74
N LYS A 296 -34.80 -25.86 25.82
CA LYS A 296 -34.53 -25.90 24.36
C LYS A 296 -34.03 -24.53 23.86
N ARG A 297 -34.69 -23.44 24.28
CA ARG A 297 -34.23 -22.07 24.00
C ARG A 297 -32.81 -21.86 24.53
N MET A 298 -32.55 -22.17 25.80
CA MET A 298 -31.23 -22.02 26.44
C MET A 298 -30.14 -22.84 25.73
N LEU A 299 -30.47 -24.04 25.26
CA LEU A 299 -29.56 -24.87 24.46
C LEU A 299 -29.23 -24.21 23.13
N GLN A 300 -30.23 -23.69 22.40
CA GLN A 300 -30.01 -22.93 21.16
C GLN A 300 -29.07 -21.73 21.41
N GLU A 301 -29.26 -20.96 22.49
CA GLU A 301 -28.36 -19.82 22.80
C GLU A 301 -26.93 -20.27 23.10
N ALA A 302 -26.76 -21.40 23.79
CA ALA A 302 -25.44 -21.95 24.10
C ALA A 302 -24.72 -22.42 22.83
N VAL A 303 -25.45 -23.05 21.90
CA VAL A 303 -24.93 -23.48 20.60
C VAL A 303 -24.56 -22.27 19.74
N ASP A 304 -25.43 -21.25 19.69
CA ASP A 304 -25.15 -20.01 18.96
C ASP A 304 -23.87 -19.33 19.48
N ALA A 305 -23.71 -19.24 20.80
CA ALA A 305 -22.53 -18.63 21.42
C ALA A 305 -21.24 -19.45 21.21
N LEU A 306 -21.33 -20.79 21.09
CA LEU A 306 -20.19 -21.64 20.74
C LEU A 306 -19.67 -21.31 19.34
N PHE A 307 -20.58 -21.18 18.37
CA PHE A 307 -20.21 -20.88 16.98
C PHE A 307 -19.83 -19.40 16.78
N ASP A 308 -20.62 -18.45 17.27
CA ASP A 308 -20.40 -17.01 17.10
C ASP A 308 -20.94 -16.20 18.29
N ASN A 309 -20.07 -15.93 19.27
CA ASN A 309 -20.44 -15.21 20.48
C ASN A 309 -20.64 -13.71 20.18
N GLY A 310 -21.88 -13.22 20.34
CA GLY A 310 -22.23 -11.80 20.18
C GLY A 310 -23.10 -11.47 18.97
N ARG A 311 -23.30 -12.39 18.02
CA ARG A 311 -24.14 -12.15 16.84
C ARG A 311 -25.64 -11.96 17.16
N ARG A 312 -26.08 -12.45 18.32
CA ARG A 312 -27.44 -12.32 18.86
C ARG A 312 -27.57 -11.20 19.92
N GLY A 313 -26.56 -10.34 20.07
CA GLY A 313 -26.57 -9.23 21.02
C GLY A 313 -25.82 -9.51 22.33
N ARG A 314 -26.40 -10.29 23.25
CA ARG A 314 -25.78 -10.51 24.58
C ARG A 314 -24.57 -11.45 24.48
N VAL A 315 -23.39 -10.90 24.71
CA VAL A 315 -22.13 -11.65 24.69
C VAL A 315 -21.95 -12.42 26.00
N LEU A 316 -21.64 -13.72 25.91
CA LEU A 316 -21.27 -14.51 27.08
C LEU A 316 -19.88 -14.10 27.56
N ARG A 317 -19.79 -13.76 28.85
CA ARG A 317 -18.55 -13.32 29.51
C ARG A 317 -18.02 -14.41 30.45
N GLY A 318 -16.69 -14.43 30.60
CA GLY A 318 -15.98 -15.28 31.56
C GLY A 318 -15.87 -14.63 32.94
N THR A 319 -15.10 -15.23 33.84
CA THR A 319 -14.88 -14.76 35.21
C THR A 319 -14.29 -13.34 35.28
N ASN A 320 -13.43 -12.99 34.33
CA ASN A 320 -12.77 -11.68 34.27
C ASN A 320 -13.61 -10.62 33.53
N ASN A 321 -14.92 -10.84 33.38
CA ASN A 321 -15.85 -10.00 32.63
C ASN A 321 -15.48 -9.76 31.14
N ARG A 322 -14.50 -10.51 30.62
CA ARG A 322 -14.10 -10.53 29.21
C ARG A 322 -15.03 -11.43 28.39
N PRO A 323 -15.34 -11.07 27.13
CA PRO A 323 -16.12 -11.94 26.25
C PRO A 323 -15.34 -13.23 25.95
N LEU A 324 -16.02 -14.37 25.97
CA LEU A 324 -15.42 -15.66 25.60
C LEU A 324 -15.21 -15.73 24.08
N LYS A 325 -14.02 -16.16 23.64
CA LYS A 325 -13.74 -16.36 22.22
C LYS A 325 -14.47 -17.59 21.66
N SER A 326 -15.29 -17.38 20.62
CA SER A 326 -16.04 -18.44 19.91
C SER A 326 -15.22 -19.09 18.80
N LEU A 327 -15.76 -20.14 18.17
CA LEU A 327 -15.12 -20.77 17.00
C LEU A 327 -14.94 -19.77 15.85
N SER A 328 -15.92 -18.91 15.60
CA SER A 328 -15.80 -17.84 14.59
C SER A 328 -14.65 -16.89 14.90
N ASP A 329 -14.47 -16.49 16.16
CA ASP A 329 -13.41 -15.55 16.57
C ASP A 329 -12.00 -16.14 16.43
N THR A 330 -11.86 -17.47 16.51
CA THR A 330 -10.58 -18.13 16.24
C THR A 330 -10.20 -18.11 14.75
N LEU A 331 -11.18 -17.95 13.85
CA LEU A 331 -10.97 -17.89 12.41
C LEU A 331 -10.90 -16.45 11.90
N LYS A 332 -11.80 -15.57 12.34
CA LYS A 332 -11.97 -14.20 11.85
C LYS A 332 -11.12 -13.17 12.62
N GLY A 333 -10.96 -11.99 12.05
CA GLY A 333 -10.29 -10.85 12.69
C GLY A 333 -8.76 -10.87 12.54
N LYS A 334 -8.09 -9.88 13.16
CA LYS A 334 -6.62 -9.73 13.08
C LYS A 334 -5.88 -10.86 13.79
N GLN A 335 -6.42 -11.33 14.93
CA GLN A 335 -5.89 -12.47 15.70
C GLN A 335 -6.43 -13.83 15.19
N GLY A 336 -7.23 -13.83 14.12
CA GLY A 336 -7.77 -15.05 13.55
C GLY A 336 -6.70 -15.86 12.82
N ARG A 337 -6.91 -17.18 12.70
CA ARG A 337 -5.95 -18.10 12.09
C ARG A 337 -5.48 -17.67 10.70
N PHE A 338 -6.38 -17.20 9.83
CA PHE A 338 -6.02 -16.83 8.46
C PHE A 338 -4.98 -15.71 8.42
N ARG A 339 -5.11 -14.69 9.26
CA ARG A 339 -4.19 -13.54 9.25
C ARG A 339 -2.94 -13.77 10.08
N GLN A 340 -3.09 -14.28 11.30
CA GLN A 340 -1.98 -14.34 12.26
C GLN A 340 -1.12 -15.59 12.13
N ASN A 341 -1.68 -16.70 11.63
CA ASN A 341 -1.00 -18.01 11.66
C ASN A 341 -0.83 -18.64 10.28
N LEU A 342 -1.59 -18.22 9.27
CA LEU A 342 -1.44 -18.74 7.90
C LEU A 342 -0.64 -17.76 7.04
N LEU A 343 -1.10 -16.51 6.93
CA LEU A 343 -0.41 -15.46 6.18
C LEU A 343 0.78 -14.89 6.97
N GLY A 344 0.56 -14.46 8.21
CA GLY A 344 1.64 -14.19 9.15
C GLY A 344 2.06 -15.48 9.86
N LYS A 345 3.36 -15.70 10.03
CA LYS A 345 3.91 -16.80 10.83
C LYS A 345 5.18 -16.35 11.52
N ARG A 346 5.46 -16.92 12.69
CA ARG A 346 6.80 -16.87 13.26
C ARG A 346 7.65 -17.89 12.53
N VAL A 347 8.88 -17.51 12.21
CA VAL A 347 9.80 -18.30 11.39
C VAL A 347 11.08 -18.47 12.21
N ASP A 348 11.58 -19.70 12.28
CA ASP A 348 12.88 -20.00 12.85
C ASP A 348 14.01 -19.51 11.90
N TYR A 349 15.27 -19.61 12.29
CA TYR A 349 16.40 -19.11 11.48
C TYR A 349 16.27 -17.64 11.07
N SER A 350 15.76 -16.83 12.01
CA SER A 350 15.60 -15.40 11.84
C SER A 350 16.14 -14.62 13.03
N GLY A 351 16.63 -13.42 12.76
CA GLY A 351 17.18 -12.50 13.76
C GLY A 351 16.74 -11.06 13.48
N ARG A 352 16.94 -10.16 14.45
CA ARG A 352 16.72 -8.73 14.26
C ARG A 352 17.78 -7.94 15.02
N SER A 353 18.29 -6.88 14.42
CA SER A 353 19.11 -5.89 15.11
C SER A 353 18.92 -4.50 14.53
N VAL A 354 19.49 -3.50 15.22
CA VAL A 354 19.60 -2.13 14.76
C VAL A 354 20.53 -2.08 13.55
N ILE A 355 20.20 -1.25 12.57
CA ILE A 355 21.04 -1.03 11.39
C ILE A 355 21.99 0.15 11.58
N VAL A 356 23.17 0.04 10.99
CA VAL A 356 24.16 1.10 10.86
C VAL A 356 24.68 1.15 9.44
N VAL A 357 25.25 2.28 9.05
CA VAL A 357 25.83 2.45 7.71
C VAL A 357 27.12 1.63 7.56
N GLY A 358 27.27 0.94 6.43
CA GLY A 358 28.51 0.27 6.02
C GLY A 358 28.97 0.80 4.66
N PRO A 359 29.63 1.97 4.60
CA PRO A 359 30.05 2.59 3.34
C PRO A 359 31.08 1.76 2.56
N GLU A 360 31.87 0.93 3.25
CA GLU A 360 32.88 0.03 2.69
C GLU A 360 32.31 -1.21 2.01
N LEU A 361 31.04 -1.52 2.25
CA LEU A 361 30.39 -2.69 1.65
C LEU A 361 30.15 -2.48 0.16
N ARG A 362 30.15 -3.57 -0.61
CA ARG A 362 29.66 -3.57 -1.99
C ARG A 362 28.13 -3.62 -2.01
N LEU A 363 27.52 -3.27 -3.14
CA LEU A 363 26.06 -3.23 -3.25
C LEU A 363 25.38 -4.57 -2.91
N ASN A 364 26.01 -5.71 -3.24
CA ASN A 364 25.51 -7.06 -2.96
C ASN A 364 25.77 -7.56 -1.53
N GLN A 365 26.52 -6.83 -0.71
CA GLN A 365 26.97 -7.29 0.61
C GLN A 365 26.20 -6.65 1.76
N CYS A 366 26.10 -7.37 2.87
CA CYS A 366 25.66 -6.83 4.16
C CYS A 366 26.59 -7.28 5.29
N GLY A 367 26.70 -6.49 6.36
CA GLY A 367 27.48 -6.84 7.54
C GLY A 367 26.62 -7.52 8.59
N LEU A 368 26.89 -8.80 8.88
CA LEU A 368 26.24 -9.55 9.96
C LEU A 368 27.13 -9.63 11.20
N PRO A 369 26.61 -9.28 12.39
CA PRO A 369 27.32 -9.47 13.65
C PRO A 369 27.74 -10.92 13.86
N LYS A 370 29.00 -11.15 14.23
CA LYS A 370 29.55 -12.49 14.51
C LYS A 370 28.66 -13.35 15.41
N LYS A 371 28.17 -12.80 16.53
CA LYS A 371 27.29 -13.53 17.47
C LYS A 371 25.93 -13.89 16.87
N MET A 372 25.39 -13.02 16.01
CA MET A 372 24.13 -13.28 15.33
C MET A 372 24.32 -14.36 14.26
N ALA A 373 25.37 -14.25 13.45
CA ALA A 373 25.70 -15.25 12.45
C ALA A 373 25.93 -16.64 13.09
N LEU A 374 26.68 -16.69 14.20
CA LEU A 374 26.90 -17.92 14.96
C LEU A 374 25.58 -18.61 15.35
N GLU A 375 24.59 -17.84 15.85
CA GLU A 375 23.29 -18.38 16.26
C GLU A 375 22.45 -18.85 15.07
N LEU A 376 22.41 -18.07 13.99
CA LEU A 376 21.58 -18.38 12.83
C LEU A 376 22.12 -19.59 12.04
N PHE A 377 23.43 -19.75 11.96
CA PHE A 377 24.10 -20.80 11.18
C PHE A 377 24.43 -22.08 11.99
N LYS A 378 24.02 -22.19 13.26
CA LYS A 378 24.37 -23.32 14.16
C LYS A 378 24.30 -24.71 13.50
N PRO A 379 23.21 -25.11 12.81
CA PRO A 379 23.14 -26.47 12.26
C PRO A 379 24.19 -26.75 11.19
N PHE A 380 24.51 -25.74 10.37
CA PHE A 380 25.52 -25.85 9.32
C PHE A 380 26.93 -25.98 9.92
N ILE A 381 27.19 -25.23 10.99
CA ILE A 381 28.46 -25.29 11.74
C ILE A 381 28.63 -26.69 12.37
N TYR A 382 27.58 -27.23 13.01
CA TYR A 382 27.65 -28.58 13.59
C TYR A 382 27.96 -29.65 12.55
N HIS A 383 27.31 -29.56 11.39
CA HIS A 383 27.54 -30.51 10.31
C HIS A 383 28.96 -30.39 9.73
N LYS A 384 29.47 -29.17 9.52
CA LYS A 384 30.83 -28.95 9.02
C LYS A 384 31.91 -29.36 10.02
N LEU A 385 31.74 -29.09 11.31
CA LEU A 385 32.66 -29.53 12.37
C LEU A 385 32.80 -31.06 12.41
N GLU A 386 31.69 -31.77 12.24
CA GLU A 386 31.66 -33.24 12.19
C GLU A 386 32.29 -33.75 10.89
N ALA A 387 31.93 -33.16 9.75
CA ALA A 387 32.46 -33.55 8.44
C ALA A 387 33.98 -33.31 8.30
N ALA A 388 34.50 -32.24 8.91
CA ALA A 388 35.93 -31.93 8.96
C ALA A 388 36.71 -32.76 10.00
N GLY A 389 36.02 -33.56 10.82
CA GLY A 389 36.63 -34.43 11.82
C GLY A 389 37.12 -33.72 13.09
N HIS A 390 36.72 -32.46 13.31
CA HIS A 390 37.06 -31.71 14.53
C HIS A 390 36.25 -32.18 15.74
N CYS A 391 35.04 -32.72 15.51
CA CYS A 391 34.23 -33.33 16.55
C CYS A 391 33.69 -34.70 16.10
N THR A 392 33.49 -35.59 17.07
CA THR A 392 32.96 -36.94 16.82
C THR A 392 31.45 -37.04 17.00
N THR A 393 30.86 -36.09 17.74
CA THR A 393 29.42 -36.07 18.05
C THR A 393 28.88 -34.65 18.01
N ILE A 394 27.59 -34.50 17.67
CA ILE A 394 26.88 -33.22 17.68
C ILE A 394 26.92 -32.55 19.07
N LYS A 395 26.94 -33.34 20.15
CA LYS A 395 27.02 -32.81 21.52
C LYS A 395 28.35 -32.08 21.76
N GLN A 396 29.45 -32.69 21.33
CA GLN A 396 30.77 -32.06 21.39
C GLN A 396 30.82 -30.80 20.50
N ALA A 397 30.27 -30.87 19.28
CA ALA A 397 30.16 -29.70 18.40
C ALA A 397 29.41 -28.54 19.07
N LYS A 398 28.31 -28.85 19.77
CA LYS A 398 27.52 -27.86 20.51
C LYS A 398 28.33 -27.22 21.65
N GLU A 399 29.10 -27.99 22.40
CA GLU A 399 29.99 -27.47 23.45
C GLU A 399 31.06 -26.54 22.86
N MET A 400 31.71 -26.91 21.75
CA MET A 400 32.71 -26.07 21.06
C MET A 400 32.12 -24.73 20.59
N VAL A 401 30.91 -24.76 20.01
CA VAL A 401 30.19 -23.57 19.55
C VAL A 401 29.75 -22.68 20.72
N GLU A 402 29.28 -23.27 21.83
CA GLU A 402 28.92 -22.51 23.04
C GLU A 402 30.14 -21.86 23.70
N GLN A 403 31.30 -22.51 23.64
CA GLN A 403 32.59 -21.97 24.13
C GLN A 403 33.24 -20.96 23.17
N GLN A 404 32.72 -20.82 21.94
CA GLN A 404 33.24 -19.89 20.92
C GLN A 404 34.72 -20.12 20.59
N GLU A 405 35.12 -21.38 20.45
CA GLU A 405 36.49 -21.76 20.06
C GLU A 405 36.91 -21.09 18.74
N SER A 406 38.21 -20.84 18.56
CA SER A 406 38.75 -20.14 17.38
C SER A 406 38.34 -20.79 16.07
N ILE A 407 38.38 -22.13 16.01
CA ILE A 407 38.07 -22.93 14.81
C ILE A 407 36.63 -22.75 14.32
N VAL A 408 35.71 -22.39 15.22
CA VAL A 408 34.30 -22.17 14.88
C VAL A 408 34.16 -20.93 13.99
N TRP A 409 35.02 -19.92 14.16
CA TRP A 409 35.00 -18.71 13.34
C TRP A 409 35.47 -18.98 11.91
N ASP A 410 36.50 -19.81 11.74
CA ASP A 410 37.01 -20.21 10.42
C ASP A 410 35.94 -20.99 9.64
N ILE A 411 35.27 -21.94 10.30
CA ILE A 411 34.17 -22.72 9.70
C ILE A 411 32.96 -21.84 9.43
N LEU A 412 32.65 -20.89 10.31
CA LEU A 412 31.56 -19.95 10.10
C LEU A 412 31.80 -19.11 8.86
N GLU A 413 33.01 -18.59 8.65
CA GLU A 413 33.36 -17.84 7.44
C GLU A 413 33.23 -18.69 6.17
N GLU A 414 33.63 -19.97 6.24
CA GLU A 414 33.48 -20.90 5.12
C GLU A 414 32.00 -21.23 4.81
N VAL A 415 31.15 -21.35 5.83
CA VAL A 415 29.70 -21.63 5.68
C VAL A 415 28.95 -20.43 5.13
N ILE A 416 29.37 -19.22 5.49
CA ILE A 416 28.75 -17.95 5.09
C ILE A 416 29.08 -17.59 3.64
N ARG A 417 30.23 -18.04 3.13
CA ARG A 417 30.65 -17.79 1.74
C ARG A 417 29.61 -18.36 0.77
N GLU A 418 29.18 -17.53 -0.18
CA GLU A 418 28.15 -17.86 -1.19
C GLU A 418 26.78 -18.24 -0.64
N HIS A 419 26.49 -17.95 0.65
CA HIS A 419 25.19 -18.20 1.24
C HIS A 419 24.38 -16.91 1.42
N PRO A 420 23.42 -16.61 0.53
CA PRO A 420 22.67 -15.36 0.59
C PRO A 420 21.78 -15.31 1.84
N VAL A 421 21.64 -14.13 2.42
CA VAL A 421 20.72 -13.85 3.53
C VAL A 421 19.68 -12.81 3.10
N LEU A 422 18.45 -12.95 3.59
CA LEU A 422 17.38 -12.01 3.29
C LEU A 422 17.30 -10.96 4.39
N LEU A 423 17.40 -9.69 4.02
CA LEU A 423 17.13 -8.56 4.89
C LEU A 423 15.73 -8.03 4.64
N ASN A 424 14.99 -7.75 5.71
CA ASN A 424 13.62 -7.25 5.66
C ASN A 424 13.44 -6.07 6.62
N ARG A 425 12.89 -4.95 6.10
CA ARG A 425 12.41 -3.83 6.92
C ARG A 425 10.88 -3.86 7.01
N ALA A 426 10.38 -3.92 8.24
CA ALA A 426 8.94 -3.87 8.51
C ALA A 426 8.50 -2.42 8.79
N PRO A 427 7.35 -1.95 8.26
CA PRO A 427 6.42 -2.65 7.37
C PRO A 427 6.89 -2.71 5.91
N THR A 428 6.76 -3.88 5.27
CA THR A 428 7.09 -4.09 3.86
C THR A 428 5.96 -3.57 2.96
N LEU A 429 6.11 -2.36 2.41
CA LEU A 429 5.09 -1.74 1.54
C LEU A 429 5.19 -2.17 0.07
N HIS A 430 6.38 -2.53 -0.37
CA HIS A 430 6.70 -2.92 -1.76
C HIS A 430 7.78 -4.01 -1.76
N ARG A 431 7.96 -4.68 -2.90
CA ARG A 431 8.90 -5.82 -3.05
C ARG A 431 10.33 -5.53 -2.57
N LEU A 432 10.85 -4.32 -2.80
CA LEU A 432 12.24 -3.98 -2.46
C LEU A 432 12.48 -3.79 -0.96
N GLY A 433 11.42 -3.84 -0.14
CA GLY A 433 11.55 -3.91 1.32
C GLY A 433 12.08 -5.26 1.83
N ILE A 434 12.25 -6.25 0.93
CA ILE A 434 12.98 -7.50 1.18
C ILE A 434 13.98 -7.71 0.05
N GLN A 435 15.26 -7.85 0.38
CA GLN A 435 16.32 -8.13 -0.59
C GLN A 435 17.31 -9.15 -0.03
N ALA A 436 17.98 -9.86 -0.94
CA ALA A 436 19.06 -10.79 -0.61
C ALA A 436 20.42 -10.08 -0.67
N PHE A 437 21.30 -10.47 0.24
CA PHE A 437 22.68 -9.98 0.34
C PHE A 437 23.63 -11.12 0.68
N GLU A 438 24.89 -10.95 0.32
CA GLU A 438 25.98 -11.78 0.80
C GLU A 438 26.46 -11.28 2.18
N PRO A 439 26.39 -12.12 3.21
CA PRO A 439 26.82 -11.75 4.55
C PRO A 439 28.35 -11.65 4.67
N THR A 440 28.82 -10.57 5.28
CA THR A 440 30.20 -10.36 5.72
C THR A 440 30.23 -10.28 7.24
N LEU A 441 31.19 -10.96 7.88
CA LEU A 441 31.28 -10.98 9.33
C LEU A 441 31.80 -9.63 9.86
N VAL A 442 31.03 -8.98 10.72
CA VAL A 442 31.42 -7.72 11.37
C VAL A 442 31.44 -7.86 12.89
N GLU A 443 32.30 -7.07 13.52
CA GLU A 443 32.33 -6.92 14.96
C GLU A 443 31.16 -6.08 15.47
N GLY A 444 30.74 -6.34 16.72
CA GLY A 444 29.65 -5.64 17.37
C GLY A 444 28.32 -6.39 17.37
N LYS A 445 27.21 -5.65 17.43
CA LYS A 445 25.84 -6.20 17.51
C LYS A 445 24.88 -5.63 16.46
N ALA A 446 25.29 -4.62 15.70
CA ALA A 446 24.46 -3.94 14.70
C ALA A 446 24.70 -4.50 13.31
N ILE A 447 23.64 -4.57 12.50
CA ILE A 447 23.73 -4.99 11.10
C ILE A 447 24.26 -3.80 10.29
N ARG A 448 25.30 -4.00 9.49
CA ARG A 448 25.77 -2.96 8.54
C ARG A 448 25.05 -3.13 7.22
N ILE A 449 24.50 -2.05 6.68
CA ILE A 449 23.83 -2.06 5.37
C ILE A 449 24.48 -1.07 4.42
N HIS A 450 24.38 -1.39 3.13
CA HIS A 450 24.87 -0.54 2.06
C HIS A 450 24.03 0.76 1.95
N PRO A 451 24.63 1.95 1.80
CA PRO A 451 23.87 3.20 1.79
C PRO A 451 22.92 3.36 0.59
N LEU A 452 23.25 2.79 -0.59
CA LEU A 452 22.37 2.88 -1.77
C LEU A 452 21.08 2.08 -1.66
N VAL A 453 20.98 1.10 -0.74
CA VAL A 453 19.73 0.35 -0.54
C VAL A 453 18.79 1.01 0.48
N CYS A 454 19.23 2.06 1.18
CA CYS A 454 18.41 2.75 2.17
C CYS A 454 17.16 3.39 1.55
N THR A 455 17.24 3.88 0.31
CA THR A 455 16.07 4.40 -0.43
C THR A 455 15.05 3.30 -0.69
N ALA A 456 15.52 2.10 -1.06
CA ALA A 456 14.69 0.93 -1.31
C ALA A 456 14.04 0.38 -0.05
N PHE A 457 14.74 0.37 1.09
CA PHE A 457 14.15 0.00 2.37
C PHE A 457 13.34 1.14 3.02
N ASN A 458 13.48 2.37 2.51
CA ASN A 458 13.05 3.62 3.15
C ASN A 458 13.57 3.72 4.60
N ALA A 459 14.83 3.30 4.82
CA ALA A 459 15.45 3.12 6.12
C ALA A 459 16.36 4.29 6.51
N ASP A 460 16.30 4.67 7.78
CA ASP A 460 17.14 5.72 8.37
C ASP A 460 18.03 5.13 9.49
N PHE A 461 19.06 5.85 9.93
CA PHE A 461 20.02 5.38 10.94
C PHE A 461 19.78 5.98 12.33
N ASP A 462 18.52 6.17 12.73
CA ASP A 462 18.12 6.77 14.01
C ASP A 462 17.69 5.74 15.09
N GLY A 463 17.86 4.45 14.80
CA GLY A 463 17.44 3.34 15.67
C GLY A 463 16.56 2.30 15.00
N ASP A 464 16.29 2.45 13.70
CA ASP A 464 15.62 1.47 12.87
C ASP A 464 16.25 0.07 12.99
N GLN A 465 15.39 -0.94 12.86
CA GLN A 465 15.77 -2.34 12.97
C GLN A 465 15.37 -3.10 11.73
N MET A 466 16.24 -4.01 11.29
CA MET A 466 15.95 -4.93 10.19
C MET A 466 16.01 -6.38 10.67
N ALA A 467 15.15 -7.20 10.08
CA ALA A 467 15.14 -8.64 10.30
C ALA A 467 16.00 -9.35 9.25
N VAL A 468 16.69 -10.40 9.68
CA VAL A 468 17.51 -11.29 8.85
C VAL A 468 16.80 -12.65 8.78
N HIS A 469 16.73 -13.26 7.60
CA HIS A 469 16.24 -14.63 7.41
C HIS A 469 17.23 -15.43 6.56
N ILE A 470 17.42 -16.71 6.90
CA ILE A 470 18.32 -17.61 6.16
C ILE A 470 17.52 -18.55 5.25
N PRO A 471 17.76 -18.53 3.92
CA PRO A 471 17.22 -19.53 3.00
C PRO A 471 17.96 -20.87 3.18
N LEU A 472 17.23 -21.90 3.62
CA LEU A 472 17.85 -23.20 3.94
C LEU A 472 17.97 -24.13 2.72
N SER A 473 16.94 -24.23 1.88
CA SER A 473 16.96 -25.17 0.75
C SER A 473 17.82 -24.64 -0.40
N PRO A 474 18.45 -25.52 -1.20
CA PRO A 474 19.21 -25.11 -2.37
C PRO A 474 18.39 -24.28 -3.36
N GLU A 475 17.11 -24.63 -3.56
CA GLU A 475 16.21 -23.90 -4.44
C GLU A 475 15.97 -22.47 -3.94
N ALA A 476 15.77 -22.29 -2.63
CA ALA A 476 15.57 -20.97 -2.03
C ALA A 476 16.85 -20.11 -2.08
N GLN A 477 18.03 -20.73 -1.96
CA GLN A 477 19.31 -20.03 -2.11
C GLN A 477 19.52 -19.55 -3.54
N ILE A 478 19.24 -20.41 -4.53
CA ILE A 478 19.30 -20.04 -5.96
C ILE A 478 18.28 -18.95 -6.27
N GLU A 479 17.04 -19.08 -5.79
CA GLU A 479 15.99 -18.07 -5.97
C GLU A 479 16.43 -16.72 -5.37
N ALA A 480 16.97 -16.72 -4.15
CA ALA A 480 17.45 -15.50 -3.50
C ALA A 480 18.59 -14.84 -4.28
N ALA A 481 19.58 -15.62 -4.75
CA ALA A 481 20.70 -15.11 -5.53
C ALA A 481 20.29 -14.61 -6.93
N VAL A 482 19.33 -15.28 -7.57
CA VAL A 482 18.93 -14.97 -8.95
C VAL A 482 17.91 -13.84 -9.01
N LEU A 483 16.91 -13.83 -8.12
CA LEU A 483 15.78 -12.89 -8.19
C LEU A 483 15.86 -11.76 -7.16
N MET A 484 16.39 -12.03 -5.96
CA MET A 484 16.27 -11.12 -4.82
C MET A 484 17.53 -10.33 -4.50
N LEU A 485 18.67 -10.68 -5.11
CA LEU A 485 19.95 -10.01 -4.87
C LEU A 485 19.83 -8.50 -5.13
N SER A 486 20.33 -7.68 -4.21
CA SER A 486 20.24 -6.21 -4.30
C SER A 486 20.84 -5.65 -5.59
N SER A 487 21.95 -6.22 -6.07
CA SER A 487 22.60 -5.80 -7.33
C SER A 487 21.76 -6.05 -8.58
N ARG A 488 20.73 -6.91 -8.52
CA ARG A 488 19.79 -7.16 -9.62
C ARG A 488 18.53 -6.31 -9.54
N ASN A 489 18.26 -5.70 -8.39
CA ASN A 489 17.03 -4.96 -8.11
C ASN A 489 17.31 -3.46 -7.96
N ILE A 490 17.80 -2.84 -9.04
CA ILE A 490 18.20 -1.42 -9.08
C ILE A 490 17.02 -0.52 -9.47
N LEU A 491 16.12 -1.00 -10.33
CA LEU A 491 15.01 -0.22 -10.87
C LEU A 491 13.78 -0.28 -9.97
N SER A 492 13.00 0.80 -10.01
CA SER A 492 11.69 0.87 -9.39
C SER A 492 10.66 0.09 -10.22
N PRO A 493 9.85 -0.79 -9.61
CA PRO A 493 8.80 -1.54 -10.31
C PRO A 493 7.63 -0.66 -10.78
N ALA A 494 7.53 0.59 -10.29
CA ALA A 494 6.42 1.48 -10.62
C ALA A 494 6.65 2.27 -11.92
N ASN A 495 7.89 2.72 -12.17
CA ASN A 495 8.22 3.63 -13.26
C ASN A 495 9.49 3.24 -14.04
N GLY A 496 10.22 2.19 -13.64
CA GLY A 496 11.43 1.74 -14.34
C GLY A 496 12.65 2.63 -14.15
N LEU A 497 12.57 3.69 -13.35
CA LEU A 497 13.72 4.54 -13.04
C LEU A 497 14.61 3.88 -11.98
N PRO A 498 15.94 4.12 -11.99
CA PRO A 498 16.83 3.65 -10.95
C PRO A 498 16.41 4.21 -9.57
N LEU A 499 16.25 3.31 -8.60
CA LEU A 499 15.97 3.63 -7.20
C LEU A 499 17.25 3.62 -6.35
N ALA A 500 18.18 2.73 -6.67
CA ALA A 500 19.53 2.73 -6.08
C ALA A 500 20.37 3.83 -6.75
N VAL A 501 20.15 5.06 -6.31
CA VAL A 501 20.84 6.27 -6.78
C VAL A 501 21.56 6.88 -5.58
N PRO A 502 22.74 7.50 -5.78
CA PRO A 502 23.36 8.33 -4.75
C PRO A 502 22.36 9.33 -4.15
N THR A 503 22.35 9.43 -2.82
CA THR A 503 21.48 10.35 -2.07
C THR A 503 22.27 11.14 -1.04
N GLN A 504 21.71 12.28 -0.60
CA GLN A 504 22.28 13.09 0.49
C GLN A 504 23.75 13.44 0.22
N ASP A 505 24.66 13.06 1.12
CA ASP A 505 26.08 13.41 1.10
C ASP A 505 26.79 12.97 -0.19
N MET A 506 26.41 11.81 -0.75
CA MET A 506 27.01 11.35 -2.02
C MET A 506 26.68 12.32 -3.17
N VAL A 507 25.45 12.83 -3.22
CA VAL A 507 25.04 13.84 -4.22
C VAL A 507 25.79 15.14 -3.98
N LEU A 508 25.92 15.55 -2.72
CA LEU A 508 26.64 16.76 -2.34
C LEU A 508 28.11 16.72 -2.79
N GLY A 509 28.79 15.58 -2.59
CA GLY A 509 30.16 15.38 -3.03
C GLY A 509 30.33 15.44 -4.55
N ILE A 510 29.43 14.78 -5.30
CA ILE A 510 29.46 14.80 -6.77
C ILE A 510 29.11 16.20 -7.31
N TYR A 511 28.14 16.88 -6.71
CA TYR A 511 27.80 18.26 -7.06
C TYR A 511 28.98 19.19 -6.83
N TYR A 512 29.63 19.10 -5.66
CA TYR A 512 30.83 19.88 -5.35
C TYR A 512 31.94 19.59 -6.36
N LEU A 513 32.20 18.32 -6.67
CA LEU A 513 33.21 17.90 -7.63
C LEU A 513 32.98 18.44 -9.05
N THR A 514 31.72 18.58 -9.48
CA THR A 514 31.36 19.03 -10.84
C THR A 514 31.12 20.53 -10.97
N LYS A 515 31.15 21.27 -9.86
CA LYS A 515 30.97 22.72 -9.82
C LYS A 515 32.22 23.46 -10.33
N ALA A 516 31.99 24.60 -10.98
CA ALA A 516 33.04 25.50 -11.44
C ALA A 516 33.10 26.74 -10.53
N LYS A 517 34.31 27.20 -10.19
CA LYS A 517 34.54 28.42 -9.42
C LYS A 517 35.31 29.44 -10.27
N PRO A 518 34.68 30.56 -10.67
CA PRO A 518 35.38 31.65 -11.36
C PRO A 518 36.48 32.27 -10.47
N GLY A 519 37.60 32.68 -11.06
CA GLY A 519 38.70 33.32 -10.32
C GLY A 519 39.56 32.36 -9.48
N ALA A 520 39.42 31.05 -9.67
CA ALA A 520 40.23 30.04 -8.97
C ALA A 520 41.66 29.97 -9.52
N LYS A 521 42.61 29.50 -8.70
CA LYS A 521 44.03 29.39 -9.10
C LYS A 521 44.18 28.51 -10.35
N GLY A 522 44.88 29.03 -11.36
CA GLY A 522 45.17 28.30 -12.61
C GLY A 522 44.06 28.34 -13.66
N GLU A 523 43.09 29.25 -13.54
CA GLU A 523 41.99 29.42 -14.51
C GLU A 523 42.48 29.59 -15.96
N GLY A 524 41.84 28.88 -16.88
CA GLY A 524 42.09 28.98 -18.32
C GLY A 524 43.36 28.26 -18.81
N ARG A 525 44.11 27.58 -17.93
CA ARG A 525 45.25 26.74 -18.33
C ARG A 525 44.80 25.62 -19.26
N ALA A 526 45.63 25.32 -20.25
CA ALA A 526 45.39 24.29 -21.24
C ALA A 526 46.26 23.06 -20.96
N PHE A 527 45.66 21.88 -20.98
CA PHE A 527 46.30 20.59 -20.69
C PHE A 527 46.18 19.64 -21.88
N GLY A 528 47.23 18.86 -22.11
CA GLY A 528 47.34 17.94 -23.23
C GLY A 528 46.74 16.55 -22.97
N SER A 529 46.56 16.18 -21.70
CA SER A 529 46.04 14.88 -21.22
C SER A 529 45.35 14.99 -19.85
N VAL A 530 44.60 13.95 -19.46
CA VAL A 530 43.96 13.83 -18.13
C VAL A 530 45.00 13.74 -17.02
N GLU A 531 46.06 12.96 -17.22
CA GLU A 531 47.15 12.77 -16.25
C GLU A 531 47.85 14.09 -15.88
N GLU A 532 48.03 14.99 -16.88
CA GLU A 532 48.63 16.31 -16.66
C GLU A 532 47.76 17.21 -15.76
N VAL A 533 46.43 17.09 -15.86
CA VAL A 533 45.48 17.78 -14.99
C VAL A 533 45.60 17.27 -13.55
N LEU A 534 45.69 15.95 -13.37
CA LEU A 534 45.84 15.32 -12.05
C LEU A 534 47.18 15.70 -11.40
N LEU A 535 48.28 15.67 -12.16
CA LEU A 535 49.59 16.12 -11.68
C LEU A 535 49.59 17.60 -11.28
N ALA A 536 48.94 18.46 -12.07
CA ALA A 536 48.81 19.88 -11.75
C ALA A 536 47.97 20.12 -10.47
N LEU A 537 46.95 19.29 -10.24
CA LEU A 537 46.13 19.34 -9.03
C LEU A 537 46.95 18.90 -7.80
N GLU A 538 47.71 17.81 -7.90
CA GLU A 538 48.60 17.34 -6.83
C GLU A 538 49.73 18.32 -6.52
N ALA A 539 50.28 18.98 -7.54
CA ALA A 539 51.28 20.04 -7.38
C ALA A 539 50.69 21.34 -6.79
N GLY A 540 49.36 21.45 -6.64
CA GLY A 540 48.68 22.65 -6.15
C GLY A 540 48.74 23.83 -7.13
N GLU A 541 48.97 23.57 -8.41
CA GLU A 541 49.00 24.55 -9.49
C GLU A 541 47.60 24.92 -10.01
N VAL A 542 46.65 24.00 -9.87
CA VAL A 542 45.21 24.21 -10.10
C VAL A 542 44.41 23.78 -8.87
N GLU A 543 43.23 24.35 -8.66
CA GLU A 543 42.26 23.91 -7.65
C GLU A 543 41.23 22.95 -8.28
N LEU A 544 40.52 22.20 -7.44
CA LEU A 544 39.50 21.23 -7.88
C LEU A 544 38.41 21.85 -8.77
N LEU A 545 37.97 23.05 -8.41
CA LEU A 545 36.87 23.77 -9.08
C LEU A 545 37.36 24.68 -10.20
N THR A 546 38.67 24.71 -10.48
CA THR A 546 39.26 25.60 -11.49
C THR A 546 38.76 25.23 -12.89
N PRO A 547 38.24 26.21 -13.66
CA PRO A 547 37.96 26.03 -15.08
C PRO A 547 39.27 25.85 -15.88
N VAL A 548 39.39 24.74 -16.59
CA VAL A 548 40.57 24.34 -17.38
C VAL A 548 40.18 23.96 -18.81
N ARG A 549 41.13 24.07 -19.74
CA ARG A 549 40.95 23.62 -21.13
C ARG A 549 41.65 22.28 -21.34
N LEU A 550 40.89 21.22 -21.57
CA LEU A 550 41.45 19.88 -21.81
C LEU A 550 41.39 19.54 -23.30
N ARG A 551 42.49 19.08 -23.87
CA ARG A 551 42.46 18.50 -25.23
C ARG A 551 41.89 17.08 -25.16
N TYR A 552 40.67 16.88 -25.63
CA TYR A 552 39.95 15.61 -25.54
C TYR A 552 39.72 14.98 -26.91
N THR A 553 39.61 13.65 -26.94
CA THR A 553 39.24 12.85 -28.11
C THR A 553 38.31 11.75 -27.65
N GLY A 554 37.08 11.71 -28.17
CA GLY A 554 36.03 10.80 -27.72
C GLY A 554 34.64 11.41 -27.85
N GLU A 555 33.64 10.68 -27.38
CA GLU A 555 32.26 11.15 -27.29
C GLU A 555 32.09 12.03 -26.05
N MET A 556 31.34 13.12 -26.17
CA MET A 556 31.10 14.08 -25.11
C MET A 556 29.61 14.39 -25.04
N ILE A 557 29.06 14.39 -23.83
CA ILE A 557 27.72 14.92 -23.53
C ILE A 557 27.91 16.25 -22.83
N ASP A 558 27.51 17.34 -23.50
CA ASP A 558 27.59 18.68 -22.93
C ASP A 558 26.23 19.16 -22.44
N LEU A 559 26.06 19.11 -21.11
CA LEU A 559 24.84 19.55 -20.44
C LEU A 559 24.72 21.08 -20.39
N SER A 560 25.80 21.82 -20.65
CA SER A 560 25.75 23.29 -20.66
C SER A 560 25.03 23.86 -21.88
N THR A 561 24.96 23.08 -22.97
CA THR A 561 24.28 23.44 -24.21
C THR A 561 22.91 22.77 -24.37
N ALA A 562 22.55 21.86 -23.47
CA ALA A 562 21.29 21.13 -23.51
C ALA A 562 20.10 22.03 -23.10
N TYR A 563 18.90 21.70 -23.60
CA TYR A 563 17.66 22.39 -23.21
C TYR A 563 17.30 22.11 -21.74
N ASP A 564 17.52 20.88 -21.27
CA ASP A 564 17.46 20.48 -19.85
C ASP A 564 18.88 20.10 -19.41
N ASP A 565 19.47 20.88 -18.51
CA ASP A 565 20.84 20.73 -18.01
C ASP A 565 21.04 19.48 -17.13
N GLN A 566 19.97 18.72 -16.87
CA GLN A 566 19.98 17.49 -16.08
C GLN A 566 19.54 16.25 -16.89
N ASP A 567 19.19 16.39 -18.17
CA ASP A 567 18.69 15.29 -19.01
C ASP A 567 19.82 14.61 -19.81
N VAL A 568 20.59 13.77 -19.11
CA VAL A 568 21.74 13.04 -19.71
C VAL A 568 21.29 12.05 -20.79
N THR A 569 20.09 11.48 -20.67
CA THR A 569 19.66 10.38 -21.55
C THR A 569 19.25 10.83 -22.94
N HIS A 570 18.69 12.03 -23.05
CA HIS A 570 18.21 12.58 -24.32
C HIS A 570 19.17 13.59 -24.95
N THR A 571 20.25 13.97 -24.27
CA THR A 571 21.25 14.88 -24.83
C THR A 571 22.11 14.14 -25.86
N GLU A 572 22.23 14.71 -27.07
CA GLU A 572 23.03 14.12 -28.13
C GLU A 572 24.53 14.12 -27.79
N ALA A 573 25.19 12.98 -28.01
CA ALA A 573 26.63 12.85 -27.82
C ALA A 573 27.38 13.43 -29.02
N VAL A 574 28.30 14.36 -28.77
CA VAL A 574 29.15 14.98 -29.79
C VAL A 574 30.49 14.26 -29.84
N ASN A 575 30.89 13.77 -31.01
CA ASN A 575 32.19 13.11 -31.20
C ASN A 575 33.29 14.15 -31.53
N LEU A 576 34.25 14.29 -30.63
CA LEU A 576 35.33 15.26 -30.74
C LEU A 576 36.66 14.58 -31.09
N LYS A 577 37.42 15.18 -32.01
CA LYS A 577 38.77 14.72 -32.38
C LYS A 577 39.81 15.81 -32.12
N ARG A 578 40.63 15.61 -31.07
CA ARG A 578 41.73 16.51 -30.67
C ARG A 578 41.32 17.97 -30.51
N GLN A 579 40.11 18.21 -29.98
CA GLN A 579 39.62 19.57 -29.72
C GLN A 579 39.79 19.94 -28.25
N PHE A 580 39.96 21.22 -27.96
CA PHE A 580 40.01 21.73 -26.59
C PHE A 580 38.59 21.95 -26.07
N ILE A 581 38.21 21.21 -25.03
CA ILE A 581 36.95 21.38 -24.30
C ILE A 581 37.18 22.25 -23.06
N SER A 582 36.18 23.05 -22.69
CA SER A 582 36.18 23.80 -21.43
C SER A 582 35.54 22.94 -20.34
N THR A 583 36.31 22.57 -19.32
CA THR A 583 35.87 21.69 -18.23
C THR A 583 36.48 22.14 -16.89
N THR A 584 36.34 21.36 -15.82
CA THR A 584 37.00 21.62 -14.53
C THR A 584 37.87 20.44 -14.15
N ALA A 585 38.90 20.66 -13.31
CA ALA A 585 39.74 19.57 -12.81
C ALA A 585 38.89 18.49 -12.11
N GLY A 586 37.86 18.89 -11.36
CA GLY A 586 36.92 17.97 -10.72
C GLY A 586 36.06 17.15 -11.70
N ARG A 587 35.58 17.74 -12.81
CA ARG A 587 34.87 16.98 -13.87
C ARG A 587 35.78 15.97 -14.55
N VAL A 588 37.07 16.28 -14.71
CA VAL A 588 38.05 15.32 -15.24
C VAL A 588 38.19 14.12 -14.31
N ILE A 589 38.35 14.33 -13.00
CA ILE A 589 38.40 13.24 -12.01
C ILE A 589 37.10 12.42 -12.01
N PHE A 590 35.95 13.10 -12.11
CA PHE A 590 34.65 12.43 -12.15
C PHE A 590 34.55 11.47 -13.33
N ASN A 591 34.94 11.91 -14.53
CA ASN A 591 34.89 11.09 -15.73
C ASN A 591 35.92 9.96 -15.73
N ASP A 592 37.06 10.12 -15.06
CA ASP A 592 38.07 9.06 -14.89
C ASP A 592 37.56 7.84 -14.10
N HIS A 593 36.57 8.04 -13.22
CA HIS A 593 35.96 6.98 -12.41
C HIS A 593 34.72 6.33 -13.07
N LEU A 594 34.24 6.90 -14.19
CA LEU A 594 33.17 6.31 -14.98
C LEU A 594 33.72 5.17 -15.87
N PRO A 595 32.87 4.26 -16.36
CA PRO A 595 33.29 3.26 -17.33
C PRO A 595 33.93 3.89 -18.58
N GLU A 596 35.01 3.31 -19.12
CA GLU A 596 35.75 3.85 -20.28
C GLU A 596 34.89 4.08 -21.54
N GLU A 597 33.82 3.28 -21.68
CA GLU A 597 32.86 3.35 -22.79
C GLU A 597 31.88 4.53 -22.66
N MET A 598 31.85 5.19 -21.50
CA MET A 598 30.93 6.27 -21.20
C MET A 598 31.38 7.58 -21.85
N PRO A 599 30.47 8.34 -22.50
CA PRO A 599 30.80 9.67 -23.02
C PRO A 599 31.27 10.59 -21.90
N PHE A 600 32.20 11.50 -22.21
CA PHE A 600 32.65 12.51 -21.27
C PHE A 600 31.50 13.46 -20.91
N ILE A 601 31.12 13.45 -19.63
CA ILE A 601 30.02 14.26 -19.11
C ILE A 601 30.57 15.61 -18.68
N ASN A 602 30.11 16.67 -19.35
CA ASN A 602 30.46 18.04 -19.03
C ASN A 602 29.23 18.81 -18.58
N GLY A 603 29.16 19.14 -17.29
CA GLY A 603 28.03 19.85 -16.71
C GLY A 603 28.04 19.82 -15.19
N LEU A 604 27.11 20.54 -14.58
CA LEU A 604 26.85 20.48 -13.14
C LEU A 604 25.83 19.37 -12.87
N LEU A 605 26.24 18.35 -12.11
CA LEU A 605 25.36 17.22 -11.81
C LEU A 605 24.60 17.44 -10.50
N LYS A 606 23.29 17.61 -10.61
CA LYS A 606 22.36 17.58 -9.46
C LYS A 606 21.84 16.16 -9.27
N LYS A 607 21.04 15.93 -8.22
CA LYS A 607 20.40 14.62 -7.97
C LYS A 607 19.68 14.04 -9.20
N LYS A 608 18.94 14.87 -9.95
CA LYS A 608 18.23 14.45 -11.18
C LYS A 608 19.22 14.01 -12.26
N GLY A 609 20.28 14.79 -12.51
CA GLY A 609 21.33 14.44 -13.46
C GLY A 609 22.05 13.13 -13.11
N ILE A 610 22.35 12.90 -11.83
CA ILE A 610 22.96 11.63 -11.38
C ILE A 610 22.01 10.44 -11.61
N GLN A 611 20.72 10.61 -11.34
CA GLN A 611 19.73 9.55 -11.63
C GLN A 611 19.67 9.22 -13.13
N GLN A 612 19.66 10.24 -13.99
CA GLN A 612 19.68 10.05 -15.44
C GLN A 612 20.99 9.43 -15.93
N LEU A 613 22.12 9.78 -15.33
CA LEU A 613 23.42 9.18 -15.62
C LEU A 613 23.42 7.67 -15.33
N VAL A 614 22.90 7.26 -14.16
CA VAL A 614 22.76 5.83 -13.81
C VAL A 614 21.80 5.14 -14.77
N TYR A 615 20.71 5.80 -15.16
CA TYR A 615 19.74 5.23 -16.10
C TYR A 615 20.34 5.05 -17.50
N TYR A 616 21.10 6.03 -17.98
CA TYR A 616 21.86 5.95 -19.23
C TYR A 616 22.84 4.78 -19.22
N CYS A 617 23.59 4.61 -18.12
CA CYS A 617 24.51 3.50 -17.94
C CYS A 617 23.79 2.14 -18.02
N TYR A 618 22.62 2.04 -17.39
CA TYR A 618 21.80 0.83 -17.40
C TYR A 618 21.29 0.49 -18.81
N LEU A 619 20.78 1.47 -19.56
CA LEU A 619 20.24 1.25 -20.90
C LEU A 619 21.32 0.88 -21.93
N ARG A 620 22.50 1.50 -21.87
CA ARG A 620 23.58 1.30 -22.85
C ARG A 620 24.52 0.13 -22.50
N PHE A 621 24.93 0.02 -21.25
CA PHE A 621 26.00 -0.91 -20.82
C PHE A 621 25.49 -2.09 -19.98
N GLY A 622 24.21 -2.07 -19.59
CA GLY A 622 23.58 -3.14 -18.84
C GLY A 622 23.88 -3.13 -17.33
N LEU A 623 23.42 -4.17 -16.65
CA LEU A 623 23.36 -4.23 -15.19
C LEU A 623 24.74 -4.26 -14.51
N GLU A 624 25.65 -5.12 -14.96
CA GLU A 624 26.93 -5.36 -14.26
C GLU A 624 27.81 -4.11 -14.21
N ARG A 625 27.92 -3.40 -15.35
CA ARG A 625 28.65 -2.12 -15.45
C ARG A 625 27.99 -1.03 -14.60
N THR A 626 26.65 -1.00 -14.57
CA THR A 626 25.91 -0.05 -13.74
C THR A 626 26.19 -0.25 -12.25
N VAL A 627 26.25 -1.50 -11.77
CA VAL A 627 26.58 -1.79 -10.36
C VAL A 627 27.99 -1.33 -10.00
N GLN A 628 28.97 -1.59 -10.88
CA GLN A 628 30.35 -1.12 -10.69
C GLN A 628 30.41 0.41 -10.63
N ALA A 629 29.74 1.08 -11.57
CA ALA A 629 29.65 2.53 -11.60
C ALA A 629 29.00 3.10 -10.32
N LEU A 630 27.94 2.46 -9.81
CA LEU A 630 27.28 2.88 -8.57
C LEU A 630 28.20 2.79 -7.34
N ASP A 631 28.99 1.72 -7.22
CA ASP A 631 29.96 1.57 -6.13
C ASP A 631 31.08 2.63 -6.23
N HIS A 632 31.59 2.93 -7.44
CA HIS A 632 32.57 4.01 -7.64
C HIS A 632 31.98 5.39 -7.34
N LEU A 633 30.76 5.68 -7.80
CA LEU A 633 30.07 6.95 -7.54
C LEU A 633 29.82 7.16 -6.04
N LYS A 634 29.51 6.10 -5.30
CA LYS A 634 29.39 6.12 -3.83
C LYS A 634 30.71 6.52 -3.17
N GLU A 635 31.80 5.83 -3.52
CA GLU A 635 33.13 6.09 -2.95
C GLU A 635 33.60 7.52 -3.24
N LEU A 636 33.48 7.93 -4.51
CA LEU A 636 33.80 9.28 -4.97
C LEU A 636 32.97 10.34 -4.23
N GLY A 637 31.65 10.12 -4.14
CA GLY A 637 30.72 11.00 -3.46
C GLY A 637 31.09 11.22 -2.00
N PHE A 638 31.36 10.15 -1.23
CA PHE A 638 31.76 10.29 0.17
C PHE A 638 33.13 10.96 0.35
N LEU A 639 34.10 10.63 -0.49
CA LEU A 639 35.44 11.22 -0.44
C LEU A 639 35.38 12.74 -0.64
N TYR A 640 34.70 13.18 -1.70
CA TYR A 640 34.61 14.61 -2.02
C TYR A 640 33.62 15.37 -1.15
N ALA A 641 32.58 14.71 -0.62
CA ALA A 641 31.75 15.31 0.43
C ALA A 641 32.59 15.62 1.67
N THR A 642 33.45 14.68 2.10
CA THR A 642 34.34 14.89 3.26
C THR A 642 35.37 15.99 2.98
N ARG A 643 35.98 16.00 1.79
CA ARG A 643 36.97 17.03 1.40
C ARG A 643 36.36 18.42 1.21
N SER A 644 35.08 18.52 0.84
CA SER A 644 34.43 19.82 0.64
C SER A 644 34.30 20.63 1.94
N GLY A 645 34.33 19.97 3.11
CA GLY A 645 34.27 20.64 4.41
C GLY A 645 33.00 21.46 4.64
N ILE A 646 31.91 21.15 3.90
CA ILE A 646 30.64 21.86 3.98
C ILE A 646 30.06 21.71 5.39
N SER A 647 29.73 22.84 6.00
CA SER A 647 29.14 22.95 7.34
C SER A 647 27.93 23.87 7.30
N ILE A 648 27.14 23.94 8.37
CA ILE A 648 26.03 24.90 8.51
C ILE A 648 26.29 25.77 9.74
N GLY A 649 26.40 27.06 9.51
CA GLY A 649 26.49 28.10 10.54
C GLY A 649 25.27 29.03 10.55
N ILE A 650 25.20 29.88 11.58
CA ILE A 650 24.16 30.92 11.69
C ILE A 650 24.34 32.00 10.62
N GLU A 651 25.58 32.27 10.22
CA GLU A 651 25.91 33.29 9.22
C GLU A 651 25.46 32.91 7.81
N ASP A 652 25.46 31.60 7.49
CA ASP A 652 25.02 31.07 6.18
C ASP A 652 23.54 31.34 5.90
N MET A 653 22.72 31.52 6.94
CA MET A 653 21.28 31.74 6.85
C MET A 653 20.91 33.18 6.49
N LEU A 654 21.24 33.62 5.28
CA LEU A 654 21.09 35.02 4.86
C LEU A 654 19.63 35.51 4.84
N ILE A 655 19.38 36.58 5.58
CA ILE A 655 18.09 37.29 5.61
C ILE A 655 18.16 38.40 4.55
N PRO A 656 17.19 38.49 3.61
CA PRO A 656 17.20 39.53 2.60
C PRO A 656 16.96 40.91 3.24
N GLY A 657 17.79 41.90 2.89
CA GLY A 657 17.69 43.26 3.43
C GLY A 657 16.34 43.94 3.16
N ASP A 658 15.72 43.63 2.02
CA ASP A 658 14.44 44.21 1.60
C ASP A 658 13.24 43.64 2.37
N LYS A 659 13.42 42.58 3.16
CA LYS A 659 12.32 41.90 3.87
C LYS A 659 11.47 42.86 4.69
N ALA A 660 12.08 43.72 5.50
CA ALA A 660 11.37 44.65 6.37
C ALA A 660 10.46 45.59 5.56
N SER A 661 10.99 46.11 4.44
CA SER A 661 10.23 47.00 3.55
C SER A 661 9.04 46.30 2.88
N LEU A 662 9.20 45.03 2.49
CA LEU A 662 8.12 44.24 1.89
C LEU A 662 7.00 43.96 2.90
N VAL A 663 7.37 43.58 4.13
CA VAL A 663 6.38 43.33 5.19
C VAL A 663 5.61 44.60 5.56
N GLU A 664 6.29 45.74 5.72
CA GLU A 664 5.63 47.01 6.00
C GLU A 664 4.68 47.46 4.87
N ALA A 665 5.09 47.27 3.61
CA ALA A 665 4.22 47.56 2.46
C ALA A 665 2.94 46.71 2.49
N THR A 666 3.08 45.44 2.85
CA THR A 666 2.00 44.46 2.95
C THR A 666 1.01 44.82 4.06
N GLU A 667 1.51 45.20 5.24
CA GLU A 667 0.67 45.65 6.34
C GLU A 667 -0.17 46.86 5.96
N ARG A 668 0.40 47.82 5.21
CA ARG A 668 -0.34 48.97 4.68
C ARG A 668 -1.42 48.57 3.66
N GLU A 669 -1.16 47.56 2.82
CA GLU A 669 -2.19 47.04 1.91
C GLU A 669 -3.34 46.36 2.65
N ILE A 670 -3.05 45.60 3.70
CA ILE A 670 -4.07 44.96 4.53
C ILE A 670 -4.94 45.99 5.24
N VAL A 671 -4.36 47.10 5.70
CA VAL A 671 -5.14 48.23 6.26
C VAL A 671 -6.12 48.78 5.22
N LYS A 672 -5.74 48.89 3.94
CA LYS A 672 -6.66 49.31 2.86
C LYS A 672 -7.77 48.29 2.63
N VAL A 673 -7.47 46.99 2.66
CA VAL A 673 -8.49 45.93 2.55
C VAL A 673 -9.45 45.97 3.72
N GLN A 674 -8.94 46.22 4.94
CA GLN A 674 -9.77 46.36 6.12
C GLN A 674 -10.67 47.62 6.04
N GLN A 675 -10.15 48.72 5.48
CA GLN A 675 -10.96 49.91 5.19
C GLN A 675 -12.05 49.62 4.15
N GLN A 676 -11.74 48.91 3.06
CA GLN A 676 -12.74 48.50 2.07
C GLN A 676 -13.88 47.68 2.69
N TYR A 677 -13.56 46.83 3.66
CA TYR A 677 -14.56 46.07 4.42
C TYR A 677 -15.42 46.99 5.31
N LEU A 678 -14.80 47.92 6.04
CA LEU A 678 -15.51 48.89 6.87
C LEU A 678 -16.40 49.84 6.05
N ASP A 679 -15.98 50.17 4.84
CA ASP A 679 -16.71 51.00 3.88
C ASP A 679 -17.83 50.22 3.15
N GLY A 680 -17.95 48.90 3.39
CA GLY A 680 -18.98 48.04 2.80
C GLY A 680 -18.73 47.63 1.34
N ALA A 681 -17.51 47.82 0.82
CA ALA A 681 -17.16 47.51 -0.56
C ALA A 681 -16.85 46.02 -0.80
N ILE A 682 -16.52 45.26 0.25
CA ILE A 682 -16.24 43.83 0.20
C ILE A 682 -16.88 43.12 1.40
N THR A 683 -17.20 41.84 1.25
CA THR A 683 -17.71 40.99 2.34
C THR A 683 -16.60 40.49 3.27
N ASN A 684 -16.94 39.98 4.46
CA ASN A 684 -15.93 39.42 5.38
C ASN A 684 -15.21 38.18 4.79
N GLY A 685 -15.92 37.35 4.02
CA GLY A 685 -15.34 36.20 3.33
C GLY A 685 -14.31 36.61 2.27
N GLU A 686 -14.64 37.63 1.47
CA GLU A 686 -13.73 38.21 0.49
C GLU A 686 -12.53 38.87 1.16
N ARG A 687 -12.75 39.66 2.22
CA ARG A 687 -11.69 40.26 3.05
C ARG A 687 -10.70 39.20 3.52
N TYR A 688 -11.19 38.12 4.13
CA TYR A 688 -10.37 37.00 4.61
C TYR A 688 -9.54 36.36 3.49
N ASN A 689 -10.15 36.05 2.35
CA ASN A 689 -9.44 35.47 1.20
C ASN A 689 -8.38 36.42 0.63
N LYS A 690 -8.68 37.72 0.54
CA LYS A 690 -7.77 38.77 0.03
C LYS A 690 -6.57 38.94 0.94
N VAL A 691 -6.77 38.97 2.26
CA VAL A 691 -5.69 39.04 3.26
C VAL A 691 -4.76 37.83 3.15
N ILE A 692 -5.31 36.62 2.99
CA ILE A 692 -4.52 35.41 2.80
C ILE A 692 -3.71 35.46 1.50
N ALA A 693 -4.31 35.91 0.40
CA ALA A 693 -3.63 36.02 -0.89
C ALA A 693 -2.45 37.00 -0.84
N ILE A 694 -2.66 38.18 -0.24
CA ILE A 694 -1.64 39.21 -0.06
C ILE A 694 -0.44 38.66 0.76
N TRP A 695 -0.71 38.00 1.88
CA TRP A 695 0.36 37.40 2.69
C TRP A 695 1.08 36.25 1.99
N SER A 696 0.36 35.45 1.19
CA SER A 696 0.95 34.36 0.42
C SER A 696 1.90 34.88 -0.67
N ASP A 697 1.49 35.92 -1.41
CA ASP A 697 2.29 36.56 -2.45
C ASP A 697 3.59 37.17 -1.88
N VAL A 698 3.48 37.88 -0.75
CA VAL A 698 4.64 38.50 -0.09
C VAL A 698 5.60 37.44 0.46
N THR A 699 5.05 36.34 0.99
CA THR A 699 5.85 35.20 1.44
C THR A 699 6.68 34.61 0.29
N GLU A 700 6.14 34.56 -0.92
CA GLU A 700 6.86 34.08 -2.10
C GLU A 700 7.88 35.11 -2.59
N LYS A 701 7.52 36.41 -2.66
CA LYS A 701 8.45 37.50 -3.02
C LYS A 701 9.68 37.55 -2.11
N VAL A 702 9.49 37.40 -0.78
CA VAL A 702 10.61 37.34 0.18
C VAL A 702 11.49 36.12 -0.10
N ALA A 703 10.90 34.97 -0.43
CA ALA A 703 11.65 33.77 -0.78
C ALA A 703 12.47 33.97 -2.07
N GLU A 704 11.87 34.55 -3.11
CA GLU A 704 12.56 34.84 -4.37
C GLU A 704 13.74 35.79 -4.19
N GLN A 705 13.57 36.87 -3.42
CA GLN A 705 14.66 37.82 -3.14
C GLN A 705 15.81 37.17 -2.37
N MET A 706 15.48 36.33 -1.39
CA MET A 706 16.47 35.53 -0.66
C MET A 706 17.25 34.60 -1.60
N PHE A 707 16.58 33.90 -2.50
CA PHE A 707 17.25 33.01 -3.47
C PHE A 707 18.11 33.79 -4.47
N LYS A 708 17.63 34.92 -4.98
CA LYS A 708 18.42 35.80 -5.85
C LYS A 708 19.70 36.28 -5.17
N ALA A 709 19.63 36.66 -3.89
CA ALA A 709 20.80 37.06 -3.12
C ALA A 709 21.82 35.90 -2.97
N LEU A 710 21.35 34.68 -2.72
CA LEU A 710 22.21 33.49 -2.64
C LEU A 710 22.84 33.14 -4.00
N GLU A 711 22.07 33.21 -5.09
CA GLU A 711 22.55 32.98 -6.46
C GLU A 711 23.59 34.02 -6.90
N GLN A 712 23.41 35.27 -6.49
CA GLN A 712 24.37 36.33 -6.80
C GLN A 712 25.71 36.08 -6.09
N GLN A 713 25.69 35.70 -4.81
CA GLN A 713 26.92 35.31 -4.10
C GLN A 713 27.63 34.13 -4.75
N ASP A 714 26.87 33.15 -5.25
CA ASP A 714 27.43 32.00 -5.94
C ASP A 714 28.14 32.39 -7.25
N LYS A 715 27.57 33.34 -8.01
CA LYS A 715 28.19 33.91 -9.22
C LYS A 715 29.46 34.70 -8.91
N GLU A 716 29.52 35.34 -7.75
CA GLU A 716 30.70 36.04 -7.24
C GLU A 716 31.77 35.08 -6.70
N GLY A 717 31.51 33.77 -6.72
CA GLY A 717 32.45 32.72 -6.30
C GLY A 717 32.39 32.36 -4.81
N ILE A 718 31.42 32.92 -4.06
CA ILE A 718 31.17 32.62 -2.65
C ILE A 718 30.17 31.46 -2.56
N ILE A 719 30.65 30.30 -2.14
CA ILE A 719 29.85 29.08 -2.05
C ILE A 719 29.14 29.04 -0.70
N ASN A 720 27.84 29.34 -0.67
CA ASN A 720 27.03 29.19 0.55
C ASN A 720 26.58 27.73 0.74
N PRO A 721 26.87 27.09 1.89
CA PRO A 721 26.47 25.71 2.18
C PRO A 721 24.98 25.41 2.04
N ILE A 722 24.12 26.29 2.56
CA ILE A 722 22.66 26.09 2.56
C ILE A 722 22.13 26.11 1.13
N TYR A 723 22.65 27.02 0.31
CA TYR A 723 22.32 27.09 -1.10
C TYR A 723 22.75 25.82 -1.84
N VAL A 724 23.99 25.37 -1.63
CA VAL A 724 24.53 24.15 -2.26
C VAL A 724 23.73 22.91 -1.89
N MET A 725 23.34 22.74 -0.62
CA MET A 725 22.53 21.58 -0.20
C MET A 725 21.17 21.53 -0.90
N ALA A 726 20.52 22.68 -1.07
CA ALA A 726 19.22 22.76 -1.74
C ALA A 726 19.32 22.69 -3.27
N ASP A 727 20.28 23.39 -3.89
CA ASP A 727 20.45 23.38 -5.35
C ASP A 727 20.91 22.00 -5.86
N SER A 728 21.79 21.32 -5.13
CA SER A 728 22.20 19.94 -5.46
C SER A 728 21.04 18.93 -5.37
N GLY A 729 19.98 19.25 -4.61
CA GLY A 729 18.90 18.34 -4.29
C GLY A 729 19.29 17.25 -3.29
N ALA A 730 20.43 17.40 -2.60
CA ALA A 730 20.90 16.47 -1.57
C ALA A 730 19.98 16.50 -0.34
N ARG A 731 19.73 17.70 0.19
CA ARG A 731 18.86 17.94 1.34
C ARG A 731 18.43 19.41 1.38
N GLY A 732 17.17 19.65 1.73
CA GLY A 732 16.64 21.01 1.75
C GLY A 732 15.71 21.27 0.57
N SER A 733 14.59 21.93 0.83
CA SER A 733 13.72 22.48 -0.21
C SER A 733 13.73 23.99 -0.17
N LYS A 734 13.30 24.64 -1.26
CA LYS A 734 13.12 26.11 -1.30
C LYS A 734 12.25 26.60 -0.13
N GLN A 735 11.20 25.83 0.21
CA GLN A 735 10.31 26.12 1.32
C GLN A 735 11.00 26.01 2.69
N GLN A 736 11.91 25.06 2.88
CA GLN A 736 12.64 24.92 4.16
C GLN A 736 13.62 26.07 4.36
N ILE A 737 14.35 26.48 3.32
CA ILE A 737 15.25 27.64 3.38
C ILE A 737 14.46 28.91 3.67
N ARG A 738 13.29 29.08 3.02
CA ARG A 738 12.37 30.20 3.28
C ARG A 738 12.02 30.31 4.78
N GLN A 739 11.77 29.19 5.46
CA GLN A 739 11.46 29.21 6.89
C GLN A 739 12.68 29.54 7.77
N LEU A 740 13.89 29.20 7.32
CA LEU A 740 15.12 29.46 8.06
C LEU A 740 15.50 30.95 8.05
N SER A 741 15.49 31.58 6.87
CA SER A 741 16.02 32.95 6.70
C SER A 741 15.09 33.94 5.99
N GLY A 742 13.99 33.48 5.38
CA GLY A 742 12.96 34.33 4.79
C GLY A 742 11.90 34.71 5.83
N MET A 743 10.74 34.04 5.75
CA MET A 743 9.65 34.13 6.71
C MET A 743 8.90 32.80 6.77
N ARG A 744 8.29 32.48 7.91
CA ARG A 744 7.55 31.22 8.05
C ARG A 744 6.20 31.26 7.33
N GLY A 745 5.54 32.42 7.30
CA GLY A 745 4.30 32.65 6.55
C GLY A 745 3.03 32.19 7.26
N LEU A 746 2.00 31.83 6.49
CA LEU A 746 0.67 31.48 6.97
C LEU A 746 0.58 30.05 7.52
N MET A 747 -0.16 29.86 8.62
CA MET A 747 -0.33 28.56 9.28
C MET A 747 -1.77 28.04 9.15
N ALA A 748 -1.94 26.72 9.11
CA ALA A 748 -3.25 26.09 9.11
C ALA A 748 -3.74 25.74 10.53
N LYS A 749 -5.03 25.97 10.80
CA LYS A 749 -5.74 25.47 11.98
C LYS A 749 -5.96 23.95 11.85
N PRO A 750 -6.27 23.24 12.95
CA PRO A 750 -6.62 21.83 12.90
C PRO A 750 -7.88 21.52 12.06
N SER A 751 -8.74 22.52 11.84
CA SER A 751 -9.91 22.45 10.94
C SER A 751 -9.53 22.48 9.45
N GLY A 752 -8.32 22.90 9.10
CA GLY A 752 -7.86 23.11 7.72
C GLY A 752 -7.95 24.57 7.24
N GLU A 753 -8.63 25.45 7.98
CA GLU A 753 -8.66 26.88 7.70
C GLU A 753 -7.29 27.52 7.92
N VAL A 754 -6.97 28.54 7.12
CA VAL A 754 -5.72 29.30 7.27
C VAL A 754 -5.90 30.38 8.35
N ILE A 755 -4.90 30.58 9.20
CA ILE A 755 -4.91 31.64 10.21
C ILE A 755 -4.52 32.94 9.50
N GLU A 756 -5.37 33.98 9.64
CA GLU A 756 -5.16 35.28 8.98
C GLU A 756 -3.90 36.00 9.47
N THR A 757 -3.47 35.73 10.71
CA THR A 757 -2.24 36.27 11.29
C THR A 757 -1.03 35.43 10.85
N PRO A 758 -0.14 35.96 10.00
CA PRO A 758 1.05 35.23 9.55
C PRO A 758 2.14 35.23 10.62
N ILE A 759 3.16 34.39 10.40
CA ILE A 759 4.43 34.45 11.11
C ILE A 759 5.45 35.14 10.20
N THR A 760 5.69 36.44 10.46
CA THR A 760 6.65 37.28 9.71
C THR A 760 8.11 36.96 10.04
N SER A 761 8.35 36.45 11.26
CA SER A 761 9.67 36.03 11.71
C SER A 761 10.13 34.72 11.05
N ASN A 762 11.44 34.51 11.00
CA ASN A 762 12.06 33.24 10.59
C ASN A 762 12.77 32.55 11.78
N PHE A 763 13.33 31.35 11.57
CA PHE A 763 14.02 30.63 12.64
C PHE A 763 15.33 31.30 13.10
N ARG A 764 16.04 32.01 12.22
CA ARG A 764 17.25 32.77 12.59
C ARG A 764 16.93 33.96 13.51
N GLU A 765 15.85 34.68 13.24
CA GLU A 765 15.38 35.82 14.05
C GLU A 765 14.73 35.37 15.36
N GLY A 766 14.18 34.15 15.38
CA GLY A 766 13.42 33.61 16.51
C GLY A 766 11.93 33.93 16.41
N LEU A 767 11.12 33.13 17.11
CA LEU A 767 9.66 33.24 17.12
C LEU A 767 9.19 33.79 18.47
N THR A 768 8.21 34.69 18.43
CA THR A 768 7.52 35.12 19.67
C THR A 768 6.67 33.97 20.23
N VAL A 769 6.29 34.04 21.50
CA VAL A 769 5.46 33.02 22.15
C VAL A 769 4.15 32.78 21.39
N LEU A 770 3.52 33.85 20.90
CA LEU A 770 2.28 33.75 20.12
C LEU A 770 2.50 33.07 18.76
N GLN A 771 3.53 33.48 18.01
CA GLN A 771 3.88 32.87 16.73
C GLN A 771 4.24 31.39 16.89
N TYR A 772 5.02 31.06 17.92
CA TYR A 772 5.35 29.67 18.24
C TYR A 772 4.08 28.87 18.55
N PHE A 773 3.20 29.39 19.41
CA PHE A 773 1.93 28.74 19.76
C PHE A 773 1.05 28.49 18.53
N ILE A 774 0.88 29.49 17.66
CA ILE A 774 0.15 29.36 16.38
C ILE A 774 0.75 28.23 15.53
N SER A 775 2.08 28.14 15.44
CA SER A 775 2.75 27.09 14.68
C SER A 775 2.54 25.67 15.23
N THR A 776 2.25 25.53 16.54
CA THR A 776 2.04 24.21 17.16
C THR A 776 0.75 23.54 16.70
N HIS A 777 -0.27 24.31 16.30
CA HIS A 777 -1.54 23.75 15.84
C HIS A 777 -1.38 22.92 14.57
N GLY A 778 -0.74 23.51 13.54
CA GLY A 778 -0.44 22.81 12.29
C GLY A 778 0.51 21.63 12.49
N ALA A 779 1.58 21.82 13.27
CA ALA A 779 2.53 20.75 13.56
C ALA A 779 1.90 19.54 14.28
N ARG A 780 1.07 19.79 15.31
CA ARG A 780 0.39 18.71 16.04
C ARG A 780 -0.62 17.99 15.16
N LYS A 781 -1.37 18.72 14.32
CA LYS A 781 -2.30 18.11 13.37
C LYS A 781 -1.57 17.25 12.35
N GLY A 782 -0.45 17.73 11.80
CA GLY A 782 0.41 16.96 10.90
C GLY A 782 0.88 15.65 11.54
N LEU A 783 1.44 15.70 12.75
CA LEU A 783 1.89 14.51 13.49
C LEU A 783 0.75 13.52 13.79
N ALA A 784 -0.42 14.03 14.21
CA ALA A 784 -1.58 13.18 14.48
C ALA A 784 -2.12 12.49 13.22
N ASP A 785 -2.18 13.22 12.11
CA ASP A 785 -2.62 12.69 10.82
C ASP A 785 -1.63 11.65 10.28
N THR A 786 -0.32 11.89 10.39
CA THR A 786 0.71 10.90 10.03
C THR A 786 0.51 9.60 10.82
N ALA A 787 0.24 9.68 12.12
CA ALA A 787 0.02 8.50 12.96
C ALA A 787 -1.28 7.73 12.62
N LEU A 788 -2.36 8.43 12.26
CA LEU A 788 -3.68 7.82 12.01
C LEU A 788 -3.83 7.33 10.57
N LYS A 789 -3.51 8.17 9.57
CA LYS A 789 -3.80 7.90 8.14
C LYS A 789 -2.88 6.85 7.52
N THR A 790 -1.70 6.63 8.09
CA THR A 790 -0.79 5.54 7.65
C THR A 790 -1.47 4.17 7.72
N ALA A 791 -2.37 3.97 8.69
CA ALA A 791 -3.14 2.72 8.81
C ALA A 791 -4.15 2.54 7.66
N ASP A 792 -4.73 3.63 7.15
CA ASP A 792 -5.72 3.60 6.08
C ASP A 792 -5.07 3.30 4.72
N SER A 793 -3.93 3.93 4.42
CA SER A 793 -3.16 3.65 3.19
C SER A 793 -2.64 2.21 3.16
N GLY A 794 -2.13 1.68 4.28
CA GLY A 794 -1.75 0.27 4.39
C GLY A 794 -2.95 -0.68 4.25
N TYR A 795 -4.13 -0.29 4.76
CA TYR A 795 -5.35 -1.07 4.62
C TYR A 795 -5.87 -1.08 3.18
N LEU A 796 -5.80 0.04 2.46
CA LEU A 796 -6.10 0.15 1.04
C LEU A 796 -5.18 -0.76 0.22
N THR A 797 -3.87 -0.69 0.47
CA THR A 797 -2.87 -1.55 -0.20
C THR A 797 -3.23 -3.02 -0.04
N ARG A 798 -3.59 -3.46 1.18
CA ARG A 798 -4.04 -4.84 1.39
C ARG A 798 -5.29 -5.18 0.58
N ARG A 799 -6.29 -4.29 0.54
CA ARG A 799 -7.50 -4.53 -0.27
C ARG A 799 -7.18 -4.60 -1.77
N LEU A 800 -6.25 -3.79 -2.26
CA LEU A 800 -5.79 -3.85 -3.64
C LEU A 800 -5.14 -5.20 -3.94
N VAL A 801 -4.25 -5.68 -3.04
CA VAL A 801 -3.64 -7.01 -3.17
C VAL A 801 -4.70 -8.12 -3.12
N ASP A 802 -5.66 -8.04 -2.18
CA ASP A 802 -6.74 -9.03 -2.05
C ASP A 802 -7.58 -9.16 -3.36
N VAL A 803 -7.69 -8.08 -4.15
CA VAL A 803 -8.41 -8.06 -5.44
C VAL A 803 -7.52 -8.45 -6.62
N ALA A 804 -6.25 -8.05 -6.60
CA ALA A 804 -5.35 -8.17 -7.74
C ALA A 804 -4.42 -9.40 -7.71
N GLN A 805 -4.33 -10.12 -6.58
CA GLN A 805 -3.40 -11.25 -6.41
C GLN A 805 -3.51 -12.36 -7.47
N ASP A 806 -4.70 -12.57 -8.04
CA ASP A 806 -4.96 -13.63 -9.03
C ASP A 806 -4.55 -13.20 -10.47
N VAL A 807 -4.07 -11.97 -10.64
CA VAL A 807 -3.63 -11.43 -11.94
C VAL A 807 -2.15 -11.75 -12.15
N ILE A 808 -1.90 -12.82 -12.91
CA ILE A 808 -0.59 -13.37 -13.23
C ILE A 808 -0.43 -13.43 -14.76
N ILE A 809 0.80 -13.35 -15.26
CA ILE A 809 1.09 -13.58 -16.68
C ILE A 809 1.03 -15.08 -17.00
N ASN A 810 0.01 -15.50 -17.75
CA ASN A 810 -0.24 -16.93 -18.02
C ASN A 810 0.06 -17.35 -19.47
N GLU A 811 0.07 -16.41 -20.41
CA GLU A 811 0.31 -16.68 -21.82
C GLU A 811 1.09 -15.53 -22.47
N ILE A 812 1.69 -15.76 -23.64
CA ILE A 812 2.51 -14.75 -24.31
C ILE A 812 1.62 -13.73 -25.06
N ASP A 813 0.60 -14.22 -25.77
CA ASP A 813 -0.31 -13.41 -26.56
C ASP A 813 -1.74 -13.98 -26.50
N CYS A 814 -2.72 -13.13 -26.15
CA CYS A 814 -4.14 -13.49 -26.18
C CYS A 814 -4.80 -13.35 -27.56
N GLY A 815 -4.11 -12.74 -28.53
CA GLY A 815 -4.60 -12.54 -29.90
C GLY A 815 -5.56 -11.36 -30.09
N THR A 816 -5.83 -10.56 -29.04
CA THR A 816 -6.75 -9.41 -29.14
C THR A 816 -6.30 -8.39 -30.19
N ALA A 817 -7.25 -7.93 -31.01
CA ALA A 817 -7.09 -6.80 -31.92
C ALA A 817 -7.55 -5.46 -31.29
N ASP A 818 -8.05 -5.50 -30.05
CA ASP A 818 -8.48 -4.32 -29.31
C ASP A 818 -7.36 -3.75 -28.46
N GLY A 819 -7.27 -2.42 -28.47
CA GLY A 819 -6.26 -1.64 -27.77
C GLY A 819 -6.79 -0.26 -27.41
N ILE A 820 -5.98 0.51 -26.69
CA ILE A 820 -6.31 1.87 -26.26
C ILE A 820 -5.44 2.88 -27.02
N TYR A 821 -5.99 4.04 -27.33
CA TYR A 821 -5.20 5.17 -27.81
C TYR A 821 -4.57 5.89 -26.61
N VAL A 822 -3.27 6.15 -26.70
CA VAL A 822 -2.52 6.93 -25.71
C VAL A 822 -2.08 8.24 -26.36
N GLU A 823 -2.33 9.32 -25.64
CA GLU A 823 -2.06 10.73 -26.01
C GLU A 823 -1.24 11.38 -24.88
N PRO A 824 -0.49 12.47 -25.14
CA PRO A 824 0.17 13.23 -24.09
C PRO A 824 -0.86 13.81 -23.10
N ILE A 825 -0.48 13.95 -21.82
CA ILE A 825 -1.37 14.53 -20.81
C ILE A 825 -1.14 16.04 -20.77
N LEU A 826 -2.15 16.81 -21.17
CA LEU A 826 -2.16 18.26 -21.16
C LEU A 826 -3.03 18.78 -20.02
N GLU A 827 -2.44 19.50 -19.05
CA GLU A 827 -3.20 20.23 -18.03
C GLU A 827 -2.99 21.74 -18.23
N ALA A 828 -4.08 22.48 -18.42
CA ALA A 828 -4.04 23.94 -18.63
C ALA A 828 -3.05 24.41 -19.72
N GLY A 829 -2.88 23.63 -20.80
CA GLY A 829 -1.96 23.94 -21.90
C GLY A 829 -0.48 23.73 -21.55
N ILE A 830 -0.17 23.05 -20.45
CA ILE A 830 1.16 22.56 -20.11
C ILE A 830 1.16 21.05 -20.33
N GLU A 831 2.12 20.57 -21.11
CA GLU A 831 2.38 19.13 -21.24
C GLU A 831 2.97 18.63 -19.92
N VAL A 832 2.16 17.88 -19.17
CA VAL A 832 2.55 17.32 -17.87
C VAL A 832 3.35 16.04 -18.07
N GLU A 833 2.92 15.20 -19.00
CA GLU A 833 3.59 13.95 -19.34
C GLU A 833 3.61 13.78 -20.86
N PRO A 834 4.82 13.67 -21.47
CA PRO A 834 4.94 13.58 -22.91
C PRO A 834 4.55 12.20 -23.42
N LEU A 835 4.17 12.14 -24.70
CA LEU A 835 3.74 10.88 -25.32
C LEU A 835 4.81 9.77 -25.19
N ARG A 836 6.10 10.12 -25.36
CA ARG A 836 7.21 9.16 -25.28
C ARG A 836 7.22 8.37 -23.97
N ASP A 837 7.05 9.04 -22.83
CA ASP A 837 7.17 8.41 -21.50
C ASP A 837 6.01 7.45 -21.24
N ARG A 838 4.83 7.75 -21.83
CA ARG A 838 3.62 6.91 -21.69
C ARG A 838 3.65 5.65 -22.54
N VAL A 839 4.35 5.68 -23.68
CA VAL A 839 4.38 4.56 -24.63
C VAL A 839 5.56 3.60 -24.42
N VAL A 840 6.63 4.04 -23.75
CA VAL A 840 7.81 3.20 -23.47
C VAL A 840 7.41 1.90 -22.74
N GLY A 841 7.95 0.77 -23.24
CA GLY A 841 7.69 -0.57 -22.71
C GLY A 841 6.30 -1.14 -23.04
N ARG A 842 5.49 -0.44 -23.84
CA ARG A 842 4.20 -0.95 -24.34
C ARG A 842 4.37 -1.61 -25.69
N VAL A 843 3.36 -2.40 -26.09
CA VAL A 843 3.33 -3.09 -27.38
C VAL A 843 2.32 -2.39 -28.30
N SER A 844 2.74 -2.04 -29.50
CA SER A 844 1.87 -1.41 -30.50
C SER A 844 0.88 -2.42 -31.11
N LEU A 845 -0.30 -1.91 -31.47
CA LEU A 845 -1.29 -2.67 -32.24
C LEU A 845 -1.40 -2.18 -33.69
N GLU A 846 -0.78 -1.06 -34.01
CA GLU A 846 -0.74 -0.48 -35.34
C GLU A 846 0.70 -0.31 -35.84
N LYS A 847 0.85 -0.29 -37.17
CA LYS A 847 2.12 0.04 -37.83
C LYS A 847 2.26 1.54 -37.90
N ILE A 848 3.30 2.08 -37.27
CA ILE A 848 3.57 3.51 -37.24
C ILE A 848 4.56 3.86 -38.35
N LYS A 849 4.26 4.91 -39.11
CA LYS A 849 5.10 5.41 -40.19
C LYS A 849 5.44 6.88 -39.95
N ASP A 850 6.62 7.26 -40.41
CA ASP A 850 7.07 8.64 -40.44
C ASP A 850 6.36 9.44 -41.56
N TYR A 851 6.54 10.76 -41.59
CA TYR A 851 6.00 11.65 -42.63
C TYR A 851 6.46 11.26 -44.05
N GLU A 852 7.65 10.65 -44.18
CA GLU A 852 8.21 10.14 -45.44
C GLU A 852 7.66 8.75 -45.85
N GLY A 853 6.84 8.13 -44.99
CA GLY A 853 6.28 6.80 -45.22
C GLY A 853 7.17 5.63 -44.77
N ASN A 854 8.34 5.91 -44.21
CA ASN A 854 9.22 4.92 -43.59
C ASN A 854 8.58 4.34 -42.34
N ALA A 855 8.62 3.01 -42.17
CA ALA A 855 8.06 2.36 -40.98
C ALA A 855 8.96 2.59 -39.76
N ILE A 856 8.43 3.26 -38.73
CA ILE A 856 9.12 3.46 -37.45
C ILE A 856 8.93 2.22 -36.57
N LEU A 857 7.70 1.69 -36.53
CA LEU A 857 7.31 0.59 -35.64
C LEU A 857 6.36 -0.37 -36.35
N ASP A 858 6.60 -1.67 -36.22
CA ASP A 858 5.71 -2.73 -36.72
C ASP A 858 4.63 -3.13 -35.69
N ILE A 859 3.66 -3.91 -36.15
CA ILE A 859 2.56 -4.41 -35.31
C ILE A 859 3.09 -5.43 -34.31
N ASN A 860 2.64 -5.37 -33.05
CA ASN A 860 3.08 -6.22 -31.95
C ASN A 860 4.56 -6.08 -31.59
N GLN A 861 5.18 -4.95 -31.93
CA GLN A 861 6.54 -4.62 -31.52
C GLN A 861 6.52 -3.86 -30.19
N GLU A 862 7.48 -4.15 -29.32
CA GLU A 862 7.71 -3.38 -28.09
C GLU A 862 8.28 -2.00 -28.45
N ILE A 863 7.75 -0.97 -27.82
CA ILE A 863 8.20 0.41 -27.98
C ILE A 863 9.35 0.65 -26.99
N THR A 864 10.58 0.67 -27.51
CA THR A 864 11.79 1.05 -26.76
C THR A 864 11.94 2.57 -26.69
N GLU A 865 12.86 3.05 -25.85
CA GLU A 865 13.17 4.47 -25.68
C GLU A 865 13.58 5.15 -27.00
N GLU A 866 14.39 4.47 -27.81
CA GLU A 866 14.80 4.97 -29.14
C GLU A 866 13.61 5.12 -30.09
N LEU A 867 12.70 4.14 -30.09
CA LEU A 867 11.49 4.15 -30.92
C LEU A 867 10.49 5.19 -30.41
N ALA A 868 10.36 5.37 -29.09
CA ALA A 868 9.51 6.40 -28.50
C ALA A 868 9.99 7.81 -28.87
N ASN A 869 11.30 8.05 -28.86
CA ASN A 869 11.89 9.31 -29.32
C ASN A 869 11.65 9.54 -30.82
N ALA A 870 11.76 8.49 -31.65
CA ALA A 870 11.44 8.58 -33.07
C ALA A 870 9.95 8.89 -33.32
N ILE A 871 9.03 8.30 -32.55
CA ILE A 871 7.58 8.57 -32.62
C ILE A 871 7.28 10.03 -32.28
N GLN A 872 7.93 10.58 -31.25
CA GLN A 872 7.74 11.98 -30.87
C GLN A 872 8.36 12.93 -31.90
N ALA A 873 9.54 12.61 -32.43
CA ALA A 873 10.20 13.40 -33.47
C ALA A 873 9.39 13.43 -34.78
N ALA A 874 8.66 12.36 -35.09
CA ALA A 874 7.73 12.28 -36.22
C ALA A 874 6.45 13.13 -36.04
N GLY A 875 6.25 13.74 -34.86
CA GLY A 875 5.10 14.60 -34.59
C GLY A 875 3.77 13.86 -34.44
N ILE A 876 3.82 12.59 -34.01
CA ILE A 876 2.62 11.75 -33.86
C ILE A 876 1.92 12.09 -32.53
N GLU A 877 0.64 12.44 -32.59
CA GLU A 877 -0.12 12.88 -31.41
C GLU A 877 -0.68 11.72 -30.57
N ARG A 878 -0.97 10.58 -31.20
CA ARG A 878 -1.56 9.42 -30.52
C ARG A 878 -1.09 8.10 -31.09
N VAL A 879 -0.97 7.09 -30.22
CA VAL A 879 -0.56 5.73 -30.60
C VAL A 879 -1.52 4.70 -30.03
N LYS A 880 -1.95 3.74 -30.86
CA LYS A 880 -2.75 2.59 -30.43
C LYS A 880 -1.86 1.49 -29.86
N ILE A 881 -1.97 1.26 -28.54
CA ILE A 881 -1.23 0.23 -27.82
C ILE A 881 -2.14 -0.88 -27.29
N ARG A 882 -1.55 -2.04 -27.03
CA ARG A 882 -2.22 -3.11 -26.27
C ARG A 882 -2.34 -2.71 -24.80
N SER A 883 -3.40 -3.19 -24.15
CA SER A 883 -3.67 -2.87 -22.75
C SER A 883 -4.11 -4.11 -21.98
N VAL A 884 -3.84 -4.09 -20.68
CA VAL A 884 -4.34 -5.06 -19.70
C VAL A 884 -5.88 -5.07 -19.67
N LEU A 885 -6.52 -3.93 -19.96
CA LEU A 885 -8.00 -3.80 -19.95
C LEU A 885 -8.66 -4.49 -21.15
N THR A 886 -7.99 -4.57 -22.29
CA THR A 886 -8.50 -5.18 -23.53
C THR A 886 -8.02 -6.62 -23.71
N CYS A 887 -7.34 -7.18 -22.71
CA CYS A 887 -6.79 -8.52 -22.75
C CYS A 887 -7.91 -9.58 -22.69
N GLU A 888 -7.95 -10.49 -23.67
CA GLU A 888 -8.95 -11.56 -23.76
C GLU A 888 -8.57 -12.85 -23.00
N SER A 889 -7.47 -12.82 -22.24
CA SER A 889 -7.06 -13.96 -21.42
C SER A 889 -8.13 -14.31 -20.39
N ARG A 890 -8.49 -15.60 -20.27
CA ARG A 890 -9.57 -16.05 -19.36
C ARG A 890 -9.21 -15.90 -17.88
N ARG A 891 -7.93 -16.03 -17.54
CA ARG A 891 -7.39 -15.89 -16.18
C ARG A 891 -6.05 -15.20 -16.30
N GLY A 892 -5.84 -14.14 -15.54
CA GLY A 892 -4.62 -13.36 -15.64
C GLY A 892 -4.57 -12.51 -16.91
N VAL A 893 -3.35 -12.26 -17.39
CA VAL A 893 -3.06 -11.34 -18.50
C VAL A 893 -2.00 -11.96 -19.40
N CYS A 894 -1.96 -11.59 -20.69
CA CYS A 894 -0.88 -12.02 -21.57
C CYS A 894 0.34 -11.07 -21.53
N ALA A 895 1.53 -11.59 -21.83
CA ALA A 895 2.77 -10.80 -21.79
C ALA A 895 2.71 -9.58 -22.72
N ARG A 896 2.15 -9.70 -23.93
CA ARG A 896 2.05 -8.59 -24.88
C ARG A 896 1.07 -7.48 -24.46
N CYS A 897 -0.01 -7.81 -23.76
CA CYS A 897 -0.96 -6.81 -23.25
C CYS A 897 -0.40 -6.04 -22.04
N TYR A 898 0.50 -6.66 -21.27
CA TYR A 898 1.20 -5.99 -20.19
C TYR A 898 2.38 -5.16 -20.70
N GLY A 899 3.25 -5.78 -21.51
CA GLY A 899 4.48 -5.20 -22.05
C GLY A 899 5.72 -5.52 -21.21
N ARG A 900 6.55 -4.52 -21.00
CA ARG A 900 7.82 -4.59 -20.28
C ARG A 900 7.62 -4.68 -18.77
N ASN A 901 8.39 -5.55 -18.11
CA ASN A 901 8.56 -5.51 -16.67
C ASN A 901 9.50 -4.37 -16.30
N LEU A 902 8.96 -3.33 -15.68
CA LEU A 902 9.70 -2.12 -15.30
C LEU A 902 10.80 -2.38 -14.26
N ALA A 903 10.70 -3.46 -13.47
CA ALA A 903 11.73 -3.80 -12.49
C ALA A 903 13.00 -4.39 -13.13
N THR A 904 12.86 -5.09 -14.26
CA THR A 904 13.97 -5.79 -14.92
C THR A 904 14.37 -5.17 -16.26
N GLY A 905 13.57 -4.24 -16.79
CA GLY A 905 13.81 -3.61 -18.07
C GLY A 905 13.68 -4.58 -19.26
N ARG A 906 12.98 -5.71 -19.11
CA ARG A 906 12.75 -6.71 -20.18
C ARG A 906 11.27 -7.02 -20.33
N MET A 907 10.85 -7.62 -21.45
CA MET A 907 9.49 -8.15 -21.58
C MET A 907 9.14 -9.08 -20.43
N VAL A 908 7.90 -8.97 -19.94
CA VAL A 908 7.46 -9.74 -18.78
C VAL A 908 7.47 -11.25 -19.05
N GLU A 909 7.95 -12.02 -18.07
CA GLU A 909 8.03 -13.48 -18.15
C GLU A 909 6.73 -14.15 -17.67
N LEU A 910 6.52 -15.41 -18.09
CA LEU A 910 5.40 -16.22 -17.64
C LEU A 910 5.53 -16.52 -16.15
N GLY A 911 4.43 -16.38 -15.41
CA GLY A 911 4.38 -16.58 -13.97
C GLY A 911 4.57 -15.31 -13.13
N GLU A 912 4.90 -14.17 -13.73
CA GLU A 912 5.07 -12.91 -12.98
C GLU A 912 3.73 -12.44 -12.37
N ALA A 913 3.74 -12.17 -11.05
CA ALA A 913 2.57 -11.74 -10.30
C ALA A 913 2.30 -10.23 -10.44
N VAL A 914 1.99 -9.79 -11.66
CA VAL A 914 1.81 -8.36 -12.02
C VAL A 914 0.73 -7.65 -11.22
N GLY A 915 -0.32 -8.37 -10.77
CA GLY A 915 -1.36 -7.78 -9.94
C GLY A 915 -0.89 -7.37 -8.55
N VAL A 916 -0.01 -8.17 -7.92
CA VAL A 916 0.59 -7.83 -6.63
C VAL A 916 1.55 -6.64 -6.78
N ILE A 917 2.35 -6.64 -7.86
CA ILE A 917 3.27 -5.54 -8.18
C ILE A 917 2.48 -4.24 -8.37
N ALA A 918 1.41 -4.25 -9.17
CA ALA A 918 0.57 -3.07 -9.39
C ALA A 918 -0.07 -2.55 -8.09
N ALA A 919 -0.59 -3.45 -7.24
CA ALA A 919 -1.17 -3.06 -5.95
C ALA A 919 -0.14 -2.39 -5.02
N GLN A 920 1.09 -2.90 -5.00
CA GLN A 920 2.19 -2.31 -4.22
C GLN A 920 2.65 -0.97 -4.80
N SER A 921 2.80 -0.87 -6.13
CA SER A 921 3.21 0.36 -6.82
C SER A 921 2.21 1.50 -6.66
N ILE A 922 0.96 1.23 -6.31
CA ILE A 922 -0.05 2.24 -5.95
C ILE A 922 -0.04 2.51 -4.43
N GLY A 923 0.05 1.44 -3.64
CA GLY A 923 -0.07 1.50 -2.18
C GLY A 923 1.10 2.19 -1.47
N GLU A 924 2.33 1.94 -1.94
CA GLU A 924 3.54 2.51 -1.35
C GLU A 924 3.59 4.04 -1.51
N PRO A 925 3.42 4.61 -2.72
CA PRO A 925 3.43 6.07 -2.88
C PRO A 925 2.28 6.72 -2.13
N GLY A 926 1.09 6.10 -2.11
CA GLY A 926 -0.05 6.59 -1.34
C GLY A 926 0.24 6.71 0.16
N THR A 927 0.98 5.74 0.71
CA THR A 927 1.42 5.78 2.11
C THR A 927 2.49 6.85 2.33
N GLN A 928 3.46 6.98 1.42
CA GLN A 928 4.50 8.00 1.51
C GLN A 928 3.99 9.43 1.38
N LEU A 929 3.06 9.69 0.46
CA LEU A 929 2.42 11.00 0.28
C LEU A 929 1.67 11.41 1.55
N THR A 930 0.96 10.48 2.19
CA THR A 930 0.31 10.75 3.48
C THR A 930 1.29 11.05 4.62
N MET A 931 2.55 10.61 4.53
CA MET A 931 3.58 11.01 5.49
C MET A 931 4.21 12.37 5.10
N ARG A 932 4.70 12.51 3.87
CA ARG A 932 5.47 13.69 3.40
C ARG A 932 4.67 14.98 3.33
N THR A 933 3.45 14.96 2.78
CA THR A 933 2.65 16.17 2.56
C THR A 933 2.27 16.86 3.87
N PHE A 934 2.18 16.11 4.98
CA PHE A 934 1.70 16.63 6.25
C PHE A 934 2.80 16.93 7.26
N HIS A 935 4.04 16.49 7.04
CA HIS A 935 5.21 17.01 7.75
C HIS A 935 5.51 18.47 7.38
N ILE A 936 5.07 18.93 6.22
CA ILE A 936 5.06 20.34 5.79
C ILE A 936 3.85 21.09 6.39
N GLY A 937 2.91 20.37 7.03
CA GLY A 937 1.56 20.79 7.46
C GLY A 937 1.46 21.90 8.52
N GLY A 938 2.56 22.61 8.79
CA GLY A 938 2.51 23.92 9.44
C GLY A 938 2.13 25.01 8.45
N THR A 939 2.74 25.04 7.26
CA THR A 939 2.60 26.16 6.30
C THR A 939 1.49 25.90 5.28
N ALA A 940 0.50 26.79 5.22
CA ALA A 940 -0.47 26.80 4.14
C ALA A 940 0.20 27.40 2.90
N THR A 941 0.34 26.61 1.83
CA THR A 941 0.73 27.12 0.51
C THR A 941 -0.45 26.83 -0.40
N ARG A 942 -1.29 27.83 -0.63
CA ARG A 942 -2.26 27.77 -1.72
C ARG A 942 -1.45 27.97 -3.00
N VAL A 943 -1.61 27.06 -3.97
CA VAL A 943 -1.11 27.32 -5.32
C VAL A 943 -1.78 28.62 -5.76
N ALA A 944 -0.99 29.62 -6.14
CA ALA A 944 -1.53 30.87 -6.63
C ALA A 944 -2.42 30.55 -7.84
N GLU A 945 -3.72 30.83 -7.74
CA GLU A 945 -4.61 30.71 -8.89
C GLU A 945 -4.09 31.67 -9.96
N GLN A 946 -3.93 31.16 -11.20
CA GLN A 946 -3.44 31.98 -12.30
C GLN A 946 -4.37 33.17 -12.48
N SER A 947 -3.83 34.37 -12.33
CA SER A 947 -4.53 35.64 -12.54
C SER A 947 -4.21 36.27 -13.91
N LYS A 948 -3.28 35.67 -14.67
CA LYS A 948 -2.80 36.19 -15.95
C LYS A 948 -2.46 35.06 -16.93
N VAL A 949 -2.64 35.34 -18.22
CA VAL A 949 -2.20 34.51 -19.34
C VAL A 949 -1.05 35.24 -20.04
N GLU A 950 0.06 34.54 -20.32
CA GLU A 950 1.24 35.06 -21.00
C GLU A 950 1.54 34.26 -22.28
N ALA A 951 2.00 34.94 -23.33
CA ALA A 951 2.40 34.32 -24.60
C ALA A 951 3.72 33.55 -24.43
N ARG A 952 3.80 32.30 -24.91
CA ARG A 952 5.06 31.52 -24.88
C ARG A 952 5.78 31.48 -26.23
N SER A 953 5.12 31.93 -27.29
CA SER A 953 5.61 31.92 -28.66
C SER A 953 5.36 33.26 -29.33
N ASN A 954 6.27 33.63 -30.23
CA ASN A 954 6.07 34.77 -31.11
C ASN A 954 5.02 34.43 -32.18
N GLY A 955 4.13 35.38 -32.44
CA GLY A 955 3.12 35.27 -33.48
C GLY A 955 2.09 36.39 -33.42
N PHE A 956 0.99 36.21 -34.14
CA PHE A 956 -0.14 37.12 -34.16
C PHE A 956 -1.30 36.55 -33.37
N ILE A 957 -1.99 37.40 -32.63
CA ILE A 957 -3.18 36.99 -31.88
C ILE A 957 -4.38 36.85 -32.81
N ARG A 958 -5.12 35.77 -32.62
CA ARG A 958 -6.43 35.53 -33.22
C ARG A 958 -7.42 35.17 -32.11
N PHE A 959 -8.57 35.83 -32.08
CA PHE A 959 -9.62 35.47 -31.15
C PHE A 959 -10.55 34.44 -31.80
N LEU A 960 -10.83 33.35 -31.09
CA LEU A 960 -11.81 32.35 -31.49
C LEU A 960 -12.98 32.39 -30.51
N ASP A 961 -14.17 32.67 -31.04
CA ASP A 961 -15.40 32.80 -30.27
C ASP A 961 -15.26 33.69 -29.03
N LEU A 962 -14.44 34.75 -29.04
CA LEU A 962 -14.30 35.68 -27.92
C LEU A 962 -15.27 36.86 -28.13
N LYS A 963 -16.17 37.09 -27.18
CA LYS A 963 -17.01 38.28 -27.14
C LYS A 963 -16.52 39.17 -26.01
N GLY A 964 -16.23 40.44 -26.29
CA GLY A 964 -15.77 41.38 -25.28
C GLY A 964 -16.48 42.73 -25.35
N VAL A 965 -16.52 43.42 -24.22
CA VAL A 965 -17.10 44.77 -24.08
C VAL A 965 -16.02 45.71 -23.54
N HIS A 966 -15.96 46.93 -24.04
CA HIS A 966 -15.05 47.95 -23.53
C HIS A 966 -15.59 48.55 -22.22
N GLY A 967 -14.82 48.42 -21.14
CA GLY A 967 -15.16 49.05 -19.86
C GLY A 967 -14.92 50.58 -19.87
N ARG A 968 -15.26 51.26 -18.77
CA ARG A 968 -15.07 52.73 -18.61
C ARG A 968 -13.63 53.22 -18.84
N ASN A 969 -12.64 52.33 -18.72
CA ASN A 969 -11.22 52.65 -18.92
C ASN A 969 -10.70 52.22 -20.30
N ASN A 970 -11.59 51.99 -21.27
CA ASN A 970 -11.30 51.50 -22.63
C ASN A 970 -10.65 50.10 -22.75
N ALA A 971 -10.44 49.40 -21.64
CA ALA A 971 -9.97 48.01 -21.63
C ALA A 971 -11.06 47.05 -22.14
N LEU A 972 -10.70 46.15 -23.05
CA LEU A 972 -11.58 45.10 -23.57
C LEU A 972 -11.74 44.00 -22.50
N ILE A 973 -12.99 43.69 -22.12
CA ILE A 973 -13.31 42.71 -21.08
C ILE A 973 -14.06 41.54 -21.71
N ALA A 974 -13.61 40.30 -21.46
CA ALA A 974 -14.24 39.09 -21.98
C ALA A 974 -15.60 38.82 -21.31
N MET A 975 -16.65 38.61 -22.12
CA MET A 975 -18.04 38.45 -21.68
C MET A 975 -18.58 37.02 -21.91
N ASN A 976 -17.74 36.09 -22.39
CA ASN A 976 -18.16 34.72 -22.58
C ASN A 976 -17.11 33.70 -22.09
N ARG A 977 -17.59 32.54 -21.64
CA ARG A 977 -16.76 31.49 -21.00
C ARG A 977 -16.06 30.55 -22.00
N ALA A 978 -16.45 30.59 -23.27
CA ALA A 978 -15.90 29.73 -24.32
C ALA A 978 -14.85 30.43 -25.19
N GLY A 979 -14.53 31.69 -24.89
CA GLY A 979 -13.59 32.47 -25.69
C GLY A 979 -12.16 31.94 -25.59
N LEU A 980 -11.47 31.96 -26.73
CA LEU A 980 -10.11 31.45 -26.91
C LEU A 980 -9.21 32.53 -27.51
N ILE A 981 -7.99 32.63 -27.01
CA ILE A 981 -6.89 33.37 -27.62
C ILE A 981 -5.96 32.37 -28.29
N VAL A 982 -5.76 32.52 -29.59
CA VAL A 982 -4.87 31.67 -30.38
C VAL A 982 -3.72 32.49 -30.88
N ILE A 983 -2.49 32.01 -30.72
CA ILE A 983 -1.32 32.62 -31.36
C ILE A 983 -1.07 31.88 -32.66
N VAL A 984 -1.08 32.59 -33.77
CA VAL A 984 -0.81 32.06 -35.12
C VAL A 984 0.52 32.57 -35.65
N ASP A 985 1.20 31.74 -36.44
CA ASP A 985 2.41 32.12 -37.16
C ASP A 985 2.08 32.98 -38.40
N GLU A 986 3.10 33.55 -39.06
CA GLU A 986 2.94 34.29 -40.33
C GLU A 986 2.23 33.50 -41.43
N LYS A 987 2.27 32.16 -41.37
CA LYS A 987 1.61 31.24 -42.29
C LYS A 987 0.20 30.80 -41.85
N GLY A 988 -0.34 31.39 -40.79
CA GLY A 988 -1.69 31.09 -40.27
C GLY A 988 -1.83 29.75 -39.52
N ARG A 989 -0.70 29.08 -39.20
CA ARG A 989 -0.70 27.87 -38.36
C ARG A 989 -0.80 28.26 -36.90
N GLU A 990 -1.66 27.58 -36.16
CA GLU A 990 -1.81 27.80 -34.73
C GLU A 990 -0.60 27.24 -33.98
N LYS A 991 0.04 28.09 -33.17
CA LYS A 991 1.14 27.73 -32.29
C LYS A 991 0.67 27.49 -30.86
N GLU A 992 -0.29 28.30 -30.38
CA GLU A 992 -0.80 28.21 -29.00
C GLU A 992 -2.30 28.46 -28.94
N ARG A 993 -2.95 27.86 -27.94
CA ARG A 993 -4.35 28.13 -27.57
C ARG A 993 -4.46 28.37 -26.08
N HIS A 994 -5.09 29.47 -25.70
CA HIS A 994 -5.34 29.87 -24.31
C HIS A 994 -6.83 30.12 -24.10
N HIS A 995 -7.43 29.49 -23.09
CA HIS A 995 -8.81 29.76 -22.69
C HIS A 995 -8.92 31.05 -21.89
N VAL A 996 -9.95 31.85 -22.17
CA VAL A 996 -10.19 33.12 -21.48
C VAL A 996 -11.33 32.98 -20.48
N VAL A 997 -11.09 33.44 -19.26
CA VAL A 997 -12.08 33.44 -18.18
C VAL A 997 -13.07 34.60 -18.37
N TYR A 998 -14.34 34.37 -18.04
CA TYR A 998 -15.35 35.43 -18.05
C TYR A 998 -14.97 36.56 -17.09
N GLY A 999 -15.05 37.81 -17.56
CA GLY A 999 -14.63 39.01 -16.83
C GLY A 999 -13.15 39.34 -16.92
N ALA A 1000 -12.35 38.55 -17.65
CA ALA A 1000 -10.93 38.84 -17.85
C ALA A 1000 -10.71 40.11 -18.68
N ARG A 1001 -9.78 40.95 -18.23
CA ARG A 1001 -9.31 42.14 -18.93
C ARG A 1001 -8.24 41.75 -19.94
N MET A 1002 -8.51 42.00 -21.20
CA MET A 1002 -7.58 41.77 -22.29
C MET A 1002 -6.55 42.90 -22.33
N ARG A 1003 -5.28 42.54 -22.49
CA ARG A 1003 -4.15 43.49 -22.64
C ARG A 1003 -3.70 43.62 -24.10
N VAL A 1004 -4.32 42.87 -24.99
CA VAL A 1004 -3.95 42.72 -26.39
C VAL A 1004 -5.18 42.75 -27.27
N ASP A 1005 -5.01 43.21 -28.51
CA ASP A 1005 -6.05 43.33 -29.52
C ASP A 1005 -5.91 42.23 -30.60
N GLU A 1006 -6.99 41.98 -31.33
CA GLU A 1006 -7.01 41.00 -32.41
C GLU A 1006 -6.06 41.41 -33.56
N GLY A 1007 -5.23 40.48 -34.03
CA GLY A 1007 -4.21 40.72 -35.05
C GLY A 1007 -2.92 41.37 -34.54
N GLN A 1008 -2.81 41.65 -33.24
CA GLN A 1008 -1.59 42.21 -32.66
C GLN A 1008 -0.44 41.19 -32.66
N SER A 1009 0.76 41.65 -33.03
CA SER A 1009 2.00 40.86 -32.89
C SER A 1009 2.38 40.77 -31.41
N VAL A 1010 2.66 39.57 -30.94
CA VAL A 1010 3.10 39.29 -29.56
C VAL A 1010 4.47 38.66 -29.51
N ASN A 1011 5.23 39.05 -28.49
CA ASN A 1011 6.52 38.46 -28.15
C ASN A 1011 6.38 37.50 -26.97
N VAL A 1012 7.30 36.54 -26.87
CA VAL A 1012 7.41 35.63 -25.71
C VAL A 1012 7.45 36.43 -24.39
N GLY A 1013 6.60 36.08 -23.44
CA GLY A 1013 6.47 36.71 -22.12
C GLY A 1013 5.46 37.86 -22.05
N GLN A 1014 4.80 38.24 -23.15
CA GLN A 1014 3.80 39.31 -23.15
C GLN A 1014 2.47 38.84 -22.52
N ILE A 1015 1.91 39.63 -21.62
CA ILE A 1015 0.62 39.35 -20.97
C ILE A 1015 -0.52 39.54 -21.98
N LEU A 1016 -1.35 38.51 -22.15
CA LEU A 1016 -2.50 38.48 -23.05
C LEU A 1016 -3.80 38.89 -22.33
N ALA A 1017 -4.06 38.33 -21.14
CA ALA A 1017 -5.27 38.60 -20.36
C ALA A 1017 -4.98 38.56 -18.85
N GLU A 1018 -5.74 39.32 -18.06
CA GLU A 1018 -5.60 39.46 -16.61
C GLU A 1018 -6.97 39.50 -15.92
N TRP A 1019 -7.15 38.80 -14.79
CA TRP A 1019 -8.39 38.82 -14.00
C TRP A 1019 -8.12 38.65 -12.51
N ASP A 1020 -9.11 38.99 -11.69
CA ASP A 1020 -9.09 38.68 -10.26
C ASP A 1020 -9.70 37.28 -10.04
N PRO A 1021 -8.91 36.28 -9.60
CA PRO A 1021 -9.39 34.91 -9.43
C PRO A 1021 -10.41 34.76 -8.29
N PHE A 1022 -10.45 35.70 -7.33
CA PHE A 1022 -11.30 35.59 -6.14
C PHE A 1022 -12.55 36.45 -6.20
N THR A 1023 -12.68 37.30 -7.21
CA THR A 1023 -13.83 38.17 -7.39
C THR A 1023 -14.68 37.66 -8.57
N PHE A 1024 -15.79 36.99 -8.27
CA PHE A 1024 -16.78 36.63 -9.28
C PHE A 1024 -17.71 37.81 -9.57
N SER A 1025 -17.24 38.73 -10.42
CA SER A 1025 -18.09 39.83 -10.90
C SER A 1025 -18.97 39.37 -12.06
N ILE A 1026 -20.29 39.39 -11.88
CA ILE A 1026 -21.24 39.31 -12.99
C ILE A 1026 -21.25 40.69 -13.65
N LEU A 1027 -20.86 40.76 -14.92
CA LEU A 1027 -20.70 42.00 -15.65
C LEU A 1027 -21.88 42.21 -16.60
N THR A 1028 -22.27 43.47 -16.80
CA THR A 1028 -23.32 43.84 -17.75
C THR A 1028 -22.71 44.20 -19.11
N GLU A 1029 -23.33 43.74 -20.20
CA GLU A 1029 -22.93 44.11 -21.57
C GLU A 1029 -23.34 45.55 -21.93
N VAL A 1030 -24.32 46.09 -21.20
CA VAL A 1030 -24.93 47.41 -21.43
C VAL A 1030 -24.99 48.22 -20.14
N GLY A 1031 -24.99 49.55 -20.27
CA GLY A 1031 -25.27 50.46 -19.15
C GLY A 1031 -26.76 50.59 -18.89
N GLY A 1032 -27.17 50.65 -17.62
CA GLY A 1032 -28.58 50.80 -17.23
C GLY A 1032 -28.80 50.69 -15.71
N THR A 1033 -30.06 50.66 -15.30
CA THR A 1033 -30.49 50.34 -13.93
C THR A 1033 -30.58 48.83 -13.72
N VAL A 1034 -30.10 48.34 -12.58
CA VAL A 1034 -30.12 46.90 -12.22
C VAL A 1034 -31.49 46.52 -11.69
N GLU A 1035 -32.06 45.43 -12.20
CA GLU A 1035 -33.33 44.85 -11.76
C GLU A 1035 -33.18 43.33 -11.59
N PHE A 1036 -33.73 42.76 -10.52
CA PHE A 1036 -33.78 41.32 -10.32
C PHE A 1036 -34.99 40.73 -11.05
N LYS A 1037 -34.74 39.79 -11.97
CA LYS A 1037 -35.78 39.11 -12.74
C LYS A 1037 -35.72 37.61 -12.47
N ASP A 1038 -36.89 36.99 -12.29
CA ASP A 1038 -37.05 35.56 -11.99
C ASP A 1038 -36.38 35.09 -10.69
N LEU A 1039 -36.09 36.02 -9.77
CA LEU A 1039 -35.54 35.76 -8.45
C LEU A 1039 -36.62 35.98 -7.37
N GLN A 1040 -36.95 34.92 -6.62
CA GLN A 1040 -37.90 34.95 -5.50
C GLN A 1040 -37.16 34.77 -4.16
N PRO A 1041 -37.26 35.75 -3.24
CA PRO A 1041 -36.71 35.64 -1.88
C PRO A 1041 -37.22 34.39 -1.15
N GLY A 1042 -36.30 33.61 -0.57
CA GLY A 1042 -36.58 32.38 0.18
C GLY A 1042 -36.75 31.12 -0.67
N ILE A 1043 -36.80 31.23 -2.01
CA ILE A 1043 -36.92 30.07 -2.92
C ILE A 1043 -35.70 29.97 -3.86
N THR A 1044 -35.31 31.08 -4.51
CA THR A 1044 -34.16 31.13 -5.43
C THR A 1044 -33.05 32.07 -4.97
N ILE A 1045 -33.33 32.98 -4.02
CA ILE A 1045 -32.34 33.85 -3.38
C ILE A 1045 -32.51 33.79 -1.87
N GLU A 1046 -31.41 33.84 -1.14
CA GLU A 1046 -31.38 34.00 0.32
C GLU A 1046 -30.57 35.26 0.63
N GLU A 1047 -31.15 36.15 1.43
CA GLU A 1047 -30.53 37.43 1.81
C GLU A 1047 -29.64 37.18 3.03
N GLN A 1048 -28.33 37.44 2.89
CA GLN A 1048 -27.37 37.33 3.97
C GLN A 1048 -26.87 38.71 4.33
N VAL A 1049 -27.41 39.25 5.43
CA VAL A 1049 -26.95 40.52 5.98
C VAL A 1049 -25.68 40.28 6.78
N ASP A 1050 -24.62 41.02 6.48
CA ASP A 1050 -23.38 40.95 7.27
C ASP A 1050 -23.64 41.60 8.64
N GLU A 1051 -23.49 40.81 9.72
CA GLU A 1051 -23.76 41.23 11.10
C GLU A 1051 -22.95 42.46 11.55
N VAL A 1052 -21.82 42.75 10.89
CA VAL A 1052 -20.88 43.81 11.28
C VAL A 1052 -21.12 45.12 10.54
N THR A 1053 -21.39 45.08 9.24
CA THR A 1053 -21.58 46.28 8.41
C THR A 1053 -23.05 46.67 8.29
N GLY A 1054 -23.99 45.76 8.58
CA GLY A 1054 -25.43 45.99 8.47
C GLY A 1054 -25.91 46.18 7.03
N LEU A 1055 -25.07 45.85 6.05
CA LEU A 1055 -25.39 45.85 4.64
C LEU A 1055 -25.94 44.47 4.25
N ALA A 1056 -27.06 44.48 3.54
CA ALA A 1056 -27.73 43.30 2.99
C ALA A 1056 -27.12 42.86 1.65
#